data_AF-Q87VK9-F1
#
_entry.id   AF-Q87VK9-F1
#
_cell.length_a   1.000
_cell.length_b   1.000
_cell.length_c   1.000
_cell.angle_alpha   90.00
_cell.angle_beta   90.00
_cell.angle_gamma   90.00
#
_symmetry.space_group_name_H-M   'P 1'
#
loop_
_entity.id
_entity.type
_entity.pdbx_description
1 polymer ?
#
loop_
_entity_poly.entity_id
_entity_poly.type
_entity_poly.pdbx_seq_one_letter_code
_entity_poly.pdbx_strand_id
1 'polypeptide(L)'
;MTQLNPAGQPPAEPTRIVKAHIDLMDPAESADYEATRMALLAAMQSGNAAINLEQIRLKPDPASGFGEYCAEKAALPHPVQAENQELPFQIDSDGSVSLALMLRYNYGLSLPQSPDETAIKTLLNTLAELRTSQELGLIDQFDIKAMLTMQNLQDLKRACIEYLGTDGGTLLGKLGAEIIASCPLADVQNSPVTVIARILRSEPARALGQTLLAQLGRPEEETDASLTTLVDRILWYAISSDLHDPENRKPGEIAGYPFTQAENQGRRHADILNDIHNHLITTGKAESVNEAIIACFILALDDCPEWLVSSVPDDLPYGCTEVWVNFQHGVTLAEVIEFGSSRWMNFEDLIELPVIFNKKMDTEEQQVAYVATRMPILLTWAQANGYIRTQSDLPYSEQEIEQAASAFEHSEKQSLEAANALIRKAPERKAMAISAMKEARRTPEIEKILEQEDYWFPPIDLGIRLAVLRKNHTPVYRDHQGTLSPSNLPYDPYGIKHKASSLLEIYMAGENIDDWRLPGRNSNEGLLPINREMQLLYKALPDINQRFESEFQAYLADARKAYATIIRKLLTHLPLKHRMAIENGEVSLHSLRLPTKDVLAATESEKHREPLRGRTGFVIKAVYEGKTTFYEVFPLSMIVRYRPDLEALLKNGVVGIDFWDILPPTRIPVAVYNGITMPFDQGAYLNGQLPEPGASAVMIAETIGERFDSSSAEVGQHQPPTSFSKRSTGIAETITTSLFYVNEDALFAHCKSLTQVEIDNGAPGALEEVSSFLIHLTPWPEIENILSGEKALMRGGAIGLALYMIPYVGPAGKLLAGTAKVVTRLGKSLITSGSKVQVSKLLITAGTTLKDAPLIMIRQAPDMTSKAMTGVSQFVVKHVTWKFLAIRIGIGLSRRLVAIMSRQQAQAAKQEAT
;
A
#
# COMPACT_ATOMS: atom_id res chain seq x y z
N MET A 1 56.18 -69.67 19.99
CA MET A 1 55.30 -68.84 20.83
C MET A 1 54.59 -67.85 19.92
N THR A 2 53.29 -67.70 19.79
CA THR A 2 52.08 -68.46 20.15
C THR A 2 50.99 -67.83 19.25
N GLN A 3 50.03 -68.62 18.76
CA GLN A 3 48.88 -68.17 17.97
C GLN A 3 47.99 -67.18 18.73
N LEU A 4 47.18 -66.37 18.00
CA LEU A 4 45.77 -66.02 18.26
C LEU A 4 45.30 -65.04 17.14
N ASN A 5 44.50 -65.46 16.15
CA ASN A 5 43.03 -65.59 16.06
C ASN A 5 42.34 -64.33 15.45
N PRO A 6 41.49 -64.46 14.41
CA PRO A 6 40.73 -63.35 13.85
C PRO A 6 39.40 -63.19 14.61
N ALA A 7 39.21 -62.06 15.28
CA ALA A 7 37.97 -61.75 16.00
C ALA A 7 37.30 -60.51 15.39
N GLY A 8 35.98 -60.63 15.22
CA GLY A 8 35.00 -59.73 14.63
C GLY A 8 35.32 -58.24 14.56
N GLN A 9 34.99 -57.65 13.41
CA GLN A 9 34.51 -56.26 13.39
C GLN A 9 33.42 -56.12 14.45
N PRO A 10 33.51 -55.15 15.37
CA PRO A 10 32.40 -54.82 16.23
C PRO A 10 31.21 -54.39 15.35
N PRO A 11 29.96 -54.71 15.71
CA PRO A 11 28.82 -54.09 15.06
C PRO A 11 29.01 -52.57 15.15
N ALA A 12 28.81 -51.87 14.02
CA ALA A 12 28.82 -50.43 14.01
C ALA A 12 27.91 -49.91 15.14
N GLU A 13 28.46 -49.10 16.05
CA GLU A 13 27.65 -48.50 17.12
C GLU A 13 26.46 -47.76 16.49
N PRO A 14 25.23 -47.95 17.02
CA PRO A 14 24.07 -47.22 16.54
C PRO A 14 24.35 -45.72 16.65
N THR A 15 24.16 -45.03 15.53
CA THR A 15 24.52 -43.62 15.34
C THR A 15 23.61 -42.76 16.21
N ARG A 16 24.11 -42.25 17.34
CA ARG A 16 23.29 -41.52 18.33
C ARG A 16 22.89 -40.13 17.82
N ILE A 17 21.61 -39.79 17.98
CA ILE A 17 21.09 -38.41 17.90
C ILE A 17 21.76 -37.56 19.00
N VAL A 18 22.15 -36.32 18.67
CA VAL A 18 22.75 -35.37 19.63
C VAL A 18 21.76 -35.08 20.77
N LYS A 19 22.21 -35.13 22.03
CA LYS A 19 21.38 -34.83 23.23
C LYS A 19 20.84 -33.39 23.15
N ALA A 20 19.58 -33.22 22.77
CA ALA A 20 18.81 -31.99 22.91
C ALA A 20 17.48 -32.37 23.54
N HIS A 21 17.11 -31.70 24.63
CA HIS A 21 15.80 -31.90 25.27
C HIS A 21 14.71 -31.28 24.37
N ILE A 22 13.72 -32.08 23.95
CA ILE A 22 12.78 -31.75 22.85
C ILE A 22 11.39 -31.34 23.40
N ASP A 23 11.29 -30.93 24.66
CA ASP A 23 10.01 -30.46 25.18
C ASP A 23 9.79 -29.00 24.74
N LEU A 24 9.01 -28.83 23.68
CA LEU A 24 8.82 -27.54 23.02
C LEU A 24 7.73 -26.68 23.65
N MET A 25 6.91 -27.22 24.57
CA MET A 25 5.74 -26.50 25.06
C MET A 25 5.49 -26.67 26.56
N ASP A 26 5.39 -25.53 27.25
CA ASP A 26 5.08 -25.48 28.67
C ASP A 26 3.60 -25.88 28.91
N PRO A 27 3.30 -26.78 29.85
CA PRO A 27 1.93 -27.10 30.26
C PRO A 27 1.08 -25.87 30.62
N ALA A 28 1.67 -24.82 31.19
CA ALA A 28 0.99 -23.58 31.54
C ALA A 28 0.57 -22.77 30.30
N GLU A 29 1.42 -22.69 29.27
CA GLU A 29 1.05 -22.08 27.98
C GLU A 29 -0.04 -22.87 27.25
N SER A 30 -0.09 -24.19 27.47
CA SER A 30 -1.18 -25.03 26.97
C SER A 30 -2.51 -24.76 27.66
N ALA A 31 -2.50 -24.47 28.96
CA ALA A 31 -3.71 -24.09 29.69
C ALA A 31 -4.25 -22.75 29.19
N ASP A 32 -3.37 -21.77 28.95
CA ASP A 32 -3.71 -20.47 28.38
C ASP A 32 -4.35 -20.57 26.98
N TYR A 33 -3.82 -21.46 26.15
CA TYR A 33 -4.40 -21.76 24.83
C TYR A 33 -5.82 -22.31 24.93
N GLU A 34 -6.04 -23.32 25.78
CA GLU A 34 -7.37 -23.91 25.94
C GLU A 34 -8.36 -22.90 26.54
N ALA A 35 -7.93 -22.08 27.51
CA ALA A 35 -8.76 -21.01 28.04
C ALA A 35 -9.19 -20.02 26.95
N THR A 36 -8.25 -19.60 26.10
CA THR A 36 -8.51 -18.69 24.98
C THR A 36 -9.44 -19.31 23.93
N ARG A 37 -9.18 -20.57 23.55
CA ARG A 37 -9.98 -21.32 22.58
C ARG A 37 -11.41 -21.52 23.07
N MET A 38 -11.58 -21.91 24.33
CA MET A 38 -12.91 -22.12 24.93
C MET A 38 -13.70 -20.81 25.02
N ALA A 39 -13.04 -19.68 25.30
CA ALA A 39 -13.68 -18.37 25.31
C ALA A 39 -14.21 -17.97 23.92
N LEU A 40 -13.43 -18.20 22.86
CA LEU A 40 -13.84 -17.95 21.48
C LEU A 40 -14.97 -18.89 21.04
N LEU A 41 -14.91 -20.19 21.39
CA LEU A 41 -15.98 -21.14 21.10
C LEU A 41 -17.29 -20.76 21.80
N ALA A 42 -17.22 -20.32 23.07
CA ALA A 42 -18.38 -19.85 23.81
C ALA A 42 -19.00 -18.60 23.14
N ALA A 43 -18.17 -17.67 22.66
CA ALA A 43 -18.62 -16.50 21.92
C ALA A 43 -19.25 -16.85 20.56
N MET A 44 -18.77 -17.90 19.89
CA MET A 44 -19.36 -18.39 18.64
C MET A 44 -20.73 -19.05 18.86
N GLN A 45 -20.88 -19.80 19.96
CA GLN A 45 -22.11 -20.55 20.28
C GLN A 45 -23.24 -19.68 20.85
N SER A 46 -22.95 -18.44 21.27
CA SER A 46 -23.93 -17.59 21.97
C SER A 46 -24.97 -16.90 21.07
N GLY A 47 -24.99 -17.18 19.76
CA GLY A 47 -26.02 -16.81 18.77
C GLY A 47 -26.78 -15.50 18.99
N ASN A 48 -26.56 -14.48 18.15
CA ASN A 48 -27.24 -13.17 18.14
C ASN A 48 -27.24 -12.35 19.46
N ALA A 49 -26.85 -12.90 20.61
CA ALA A 49 -26.46 -12.09 21.77
C ALA A 49 -25.12 -11.45 21.44
N ALA A 50 -25.07 -10.12 21.37
CA ALA A 50 -23.85 -9.35 21.11
C ALA A 50 -22.86 -9.52 22.29
N ILE A 51 -22.18 -10.66 22.37
CA ILE A 51 -21.04 -10.82 23.26
C ILE A 51 -19.95 -9.90 22.73
N ASN A 52 -19.70 -8.82 23.46
CA ASN A 52 -18.59 -7.94 23.17
C ASN A 52 -17.29 -8.69 23.53
N LEU A 53 -16.54 -9.15 22.52
CA LEU A 53 -15.29 -9.89 22.69
C LEU A 53 -14.26 -9.10 23.52
N GLU A 54 -14.32 -7.77 23.54
CA GLU A 54 -13.43 -6.92 24.34
C GLU A 54 -13.72 -7.00 25.85
N GLN A 55 -14.94 -7.40 26.23
CA GLN A 55 -15.37 -7.52 27.62
C GLN A 55 -15.06 -8.89 28.23
N ILE A 56 -14.69 -9.87 27.42
CA ILE A 56 -14.29 -11.19 27.92
C ILE A 56 -12.99 -11.04 28.71
N ARG A 57 -13.02 -11.43 29.98
CA ARG A 57 -11.86 -11.45 30.87
C ARG A 57 -11.38 -12.88 31.05
N LEU A 58 -10.09 -13.11 30.86
CA LEU A 58 -9.41 -14.39 31.04
C LEU A 58 -8.32 -14.22 32.10
N LYS A 59 -8.11 -15.27 32.89
CA LYS A 59 -7.04 -15.32 33.87
C LYS A 59 -5.91 -16.20 33.31
N PRO A 60 -4.74 -15.64 32.94
CA PRO A 60 -3.62 -16.43 32.48
C PRO A 60 -3.13 -17.38 33.58
N ASP A 61 -2.58 -18.53 33.19
CA ASP A 61 -1.97 -19.49 34.10
C ASP A 61 -0.77 -18.83 34.78
N PRO A 62 -0.70 -18.82 36.14
CA PRO A 62 0.36 -18.12 36.86
C PRO A 62 1.77 -18.66 36.61
N ALA A 63 1.90 -19.88 36.09
CA ALA A 63 3.20 -20.46 35.71
C ALA A 63 3.59 -20.17 34.25
N SER A 64 2.70 -19.56 33.45
CA SER A 64 3.04 -19.10 32.10
C SER A 64 3.84 -17.81 32.17
N GLY A 65 4.72 -17.56 31.18
CA GLY A 65 5.47 -16.30 31.12
C GLY A 65 4.58 -15.06 31.08
N PHE A 66 3.39 -15.15 30.47
CA PHE A 66 2.42 -14.06 30.47
C PHE A 66 1.68 -13.90 31.80
N GLY A 67 1.36 -15.01 32.48
CA GLY A 67 0.76 -14.99 33.81
C GLY A 67 1.70 -14.42 34.86
N GLU A 68 2.99 -14.73 34.81
CA GLU A 68 4.01 -14.10 35.66
C GLU A 68 4.06 -12.59 35.45
N TYR A 69 4.09 -12.14 34.19
CA TYR A 69 4.04 -10.71 33.83
C TYR A 69 2.77 -10.03 34.36
N CYS A 70 1.60 -10.65 34.17
CA CYS A 70 0.33 -10.10 34.65
C CYS A 70 0.28 -10.00 36.17
N ALA A 71 0.80 -11.02 36.87
CA ALA A 71 0.90 -11.03 38.33
C ALA A 71 1.84 -9.93 38.84
N GLU A 72 3.01 -9.74 38.20
CA GLU A 72 3.96 -8.67 38.54
C GLU A 72 3.32 -7.28 38.38
N LYS A 73 2.60 -7.05 37.28
CA LYS A 73 1.94 -5.76 37.02
C LYS A 73 0.72 -5.51 37.92
N ALA A 74 -0.05 -6.54 38.23
CA ALA A 74 -1.17 -6.45 39.16
C ALA A 74 -0.71 -6.12 40.60
N ALA A 75 0.50 -6.52 40.98
CA ALA A 75 1.08 -6.27 42.30
C ALA A 75 1.64 -4.84 42.51
N LEU A 76 1.74 -4.01 41.47
CA LEU A 76 2.25 -2.64 41.58
C LEU A 76 1.23 -1.69 42.27
N PRO A 77 1.67 -0.68 43.06
CA PRO A 77 0.76 0.29 43.68
C PRO A 77 0.00 1.14 42.65
N HIS A 78 -1.29 1.43 42.90
CA HIS A 78 -2.20 2.19 42.02
C HIS A 78 -1.62 3.47 41.36
N PRO A 79 -0.82 4.32 42.05
CA PRO A 79 -0.22 5.51 41.42
C PRO A 79 0.81 5.18 40.33
N VAL A 80 1.56 4.10 40.51
CA VAL A 80 2.60 3.61 39.57
C VAL A 80 1.97 2.84 38.41
N GLN A 81 0.82 2.21 38.64
CA GLN A 81 0.00 1.61 37.57
C GLN A 81 -0.52 2.68 36.60
N ALA A 82 -0.92 3.87 37.08
CA ALA A 82 -1.42 4.96 36.24
C ALA A 82 -0.32 5.69 35.44
N GLU A 83 0.91 5.81 35.98
CA GLU A 83 2.04 6.48 35.30
C GLU A 83 2.76 5.57 34.27
N ASN A 84 2.72 4.24 34.44
CA ASN A 84 3.36 3.27 33.52
C ASN A 84 2.39 2.58 32.54
N GLN A 85 1.08 2.90 32.58
CA GLN A 85 0.09 2.38 31.64
C GLN A 85 0.11 3.18 30.32
N GLU A 86 1.16 3.02 29.53
CA GLU A 86 1.13 3.34 28.09
C GLU A 86 0.41 2.25 27.25
N LEU A 87 -0.29 1.30 27.88
CA LEU A 87 -1.01 0.22 27.18
C LEU A 87 -2.51 0.58 27.06
N PRO A 88 -3.13 0.43 25.88
CA PRO A 88 -4.57 0.67 25.72
C PRO A 88 -5.49 -0.41 26.36
N PHE A 89 -4.96 -1.39 27.12
CA PHE A 89 -5.76 -2.51 27.65
C PHE A 89 -5.40 -2.79 29.12
N GLN A 90 -6.42 -2.79 30.00
CA GLN A 90 -6.31 -2.86 31.46
C GLN A 90 -6.09 -4.30 31.97
N ILE A 91 -5.07 -4.50 32.82
CA ILE A 91 -4.88 -5.71 33.67
C ILE A 91 -5.62 -5.46 34.99
N ASP A 92 -6.47 -6.39 35.41
CA ASP A 92 -7.24 -6.28 36.65
C ASP A 92 -6.37 -6.58 37.88
N SER A 93 -6.81 -6.16 39.06
CA SER A 93 -6.11 -6.39 40.33
C SER A 93 -5.96 -7.87 40.69
N ASP A 94 -6.77 -8.75 40.11
CA ASP A 94 -6.72 -10.20 40.30
C ASP A 94 -5.83 -10.93 39.26
N GLY A 95 -5.17 -10.17 38.38
CA GLY A 95 -4.35 -10.65 37.27
C GLY A 95 -5.12 -10.99 35.99
N SER A 96 -6.44 -10.82 35.97
CA SER A 96 -7.25 -11.08 34.77
C SER A 96 -6.99 -10.03 33.69
N VAL A 97 -7.09 -10.43 32.42
CA VAL A 97 -6.84 -9.60 31.23
C VAL A 97 -7.97 -9.75 30.22
N SER A 98 -8.11 -8.81 29.28
CA SER A 98 -9.08 -8.96 28.19
C SER A 98 -8.65 -10.08 27.23
N LEU A 99 -9.63 -10.73 26.58
CA LEU A 99 -9.37 -11.66 25.48
C LEU A 99 -8.50 -11.03 24.38
N ALA A 100 -8.72 -9.74 24.08
CA ALA A 100 -7.88 -9.00 23.13
C ALA A 100 -6.40 -8.97 23.55
N LEU A 101 -6.14 -8.78 24.85
CA LEU A 101 -4.79 -8.76 25.37
C LEU A 101 -4.20 -10.17 25.41
N MET A 102 -4.98 -11.20 25.78
CA MET A 102 -4.57 -12.61 25.72
C MET A 102 -4.17 -13.03 24.30
N LEU A 103 -5.00 -12.71 23.30
CA LEU A 103 -4.74 -12.99 21.89
C LEU A 103 -3.53 -12.26 21.35
N ARG A 104 -3.43 -10.98 21.67
CA ARG A 104 -2.35 -10.12 21.20
C ARG A 104 -1.02 -10.47 21.85
N TYR A 105 -1.03 -10.82 23.13
CA TYR A 105 0.15 -11.22 23.87
C TYR A 105 0.56 -12.62 23.43
N ASN A 106 -0.18 -13.67 23.83
CA ASN A 106 0.27 -15.06 23.62
C ASN A 106 0.37 -15.47 22.15
N TYR A 107 -0.43 -14.87 21.25
CA TYR A 107 -0.57 -15.36 19.88
C TYR A 107 -0.30 -14.30 18.80
N GLY A 108 -0.10 -13.02 19.14
CA GLY A 108 0.06 -11.94 18.16
C GLY A 108 -1.18 -11.69 17.31
N LEU A 109 -2.36 -12.16 17.74
CA LEU A 109 -3.61 -12.05 17.01
C LEU A 109 -4.42 -10.84 17.52
N SER A 110 -5.15 -10.20 16.61
CA SER A 110 -6.09 -9.12 16.94
C SER A 110 -7.52 -9.60 16.83
N LEU A 111 -8.41 -9.02 17.64
CA LEU A 111 -9.84 -9.25 17.48
C LEU A 111 -10.34 -8.69 16.13
N PRO A 112 -11.29 -9.38 15.47
CA PRO A 112 -11.91 -8.85 14.26
C PRO A 112 -12.73 -7.59 14.57
N GLN A 113 -12.75 -6.63 13.63
CA GLN A 113 -13.53 -5.40 13.81
C GLN A 113 -15.04 -5.63 13.88
N SER A 114 -15.53 -6.70 13.24
CA SER A 114 -16.91 -7.17 13.34
C SER A 114 -16.87 -8.65 13.76
N PRO A 115 -17.29 -8.99 15.00
CA PRO A 115 -17.21 -10.35 15.52
C PRO A 115 -18.41 -11.19 15.07
N ASP A 116 -18.53 -11.43 13.75
CA ASP A 116 -19.50 -12.41 13.25
C ASP A 116 -18.98 -13.85 13.41
N GLU A 117 -19.87 -14.84 13.23
CA GLU A 117 -19.53 -16.25 13.39
C GLU A 117 -18.37 -16.67 12.48
N THR A 118 -18.33 -16.12 11.25
CA THR A 118 -17.26 -16.39 10.27
C THR A 118 -15.92 -15.85 10.75
N ALA A 119 -15.86 -14.63 11.26
CA ALA A 119 -14.64 -13.99 11.74
C ALA A 119 -14.10 -14.69 13.00
N ILE A 120 -14.99 -15.11 13.92
CA ILE A 120 -14.59 -15.90 15.09
C ILE A 120 -14.07 -17.28 14.67
N LYS A 121 -14.72 -17.93 13.69
CA LYS A 121 -14.25 -19.21 13.13
C LYS A 121 -12.88 -19.07 12.48
N THR A 122 -12.65 -18.01 11.70
CA THR A 122 -11.33 -17.70 11.10
C THR A 122 -10.28 -17.52 12.19
N LEU A 123 -10.60 -16.76 13.24
CA LEU A 123 -9.69 -16.54 14.37
C LEU A 123 -9.35 -17.85 15.10
N LEU A 124 -10.34 -18.73 15.32
CA LEU A 124 -10.13 -20.06 15.89
C LEU A 124 -9.23 -20.93 15.01
N ASN A 125 -9.42 -20.91 13.69
CA ASN A 125 -8.58 -21.63 12.75
C ASN A 125 -7.13 -21.10 12.78
N THR A 126 -6.93 -19.77 12.79
CA THR A 126 -5.58 -19.18 12.92
C THR A 126 -4.93 -19.56 14.26
N LEU A 127 -5.70 -19.56 15.34
CA LEU A 127 -5.21 -19.96 16.67
C LEU A 127 -4.81 -21.44 16.70
N ALA A 128 -5.60 -22.33 16.08
CA ALA A 128 -5.28 -23.76 15.96
C ALA A 128 -4.06 -24.02 15.06
N GLU A 129 -3.94 -23.28 13.96
CA GLU A 129 -2.78 -23.35 13.06
C GLU A 129 -1.49 -22.91 13.77
N LEU A 130 -1.57 -21.86 14.62
CA LEU A 130 -0.47 -21.40 15.45
C LEU A 130 -0.03 -22.46 16.44
N ARG A 131 -1.00 -23.00 17.17
CA ARG A 131 -0.78 -24.06 18.14
C ARG A 131 -0.12 -25.28 17.50
N THR A 132 -0.66 -25.72 16.36
CA THR A 132 -0.08 -26.85 15.61
C THR A 132 1.34 -26.53 15.14
N SER A 133 1.60 -25.29 14.73
CA SER A 133 2.95 -24.86 14.33
C SER A 133 3.96 -24.90 15.48
N GLN A 134 3.53 -24.59 16.70
CA GLN A 134 4.36 -24.73 17.91
C GLN A 134 4.63 -26.21 18.22
N GLU A 135 3.58 -27.04 18.21
CA GLU A 135 3.69 -28.50 18.44
C GLU A 135 4.63 -29.18 17.42
N LEU A 136 4.61 -28.73 16.17
CA LEU A 136 5.50 -29.22 15.11
C LEU A 136 6.88 -28.54 15.12
N GLY A 137 7.21 -27.73 16.13
CA GLY A 137 8.49 -27.01 16.23
C GLY A 137 8.83 -26.12 15.04
N LEU A 138 7.82 -25.64 14.31
CA LEU A 138 7.99 -24.77 13.14
C LEU A 138 8.29 -23.32 13.54
N ILE A 139 8.03 -22.93 14.79
CA ILE A 139 8.27 -21.57 15.31
C ILE A 139 9.61 -21.49 16.07
N ASP A 140 9.97 -22.54 16.82
CA ASP A 140 11.14 -22.56 17.71
C ASP A 140 12.49 -22.89 17.04
N GLN A 141 12.56 -22.85 15.72
CA GLN A 141 13.76 -23.20 14.94
C GLN A 141 14.31 -24.60 15.25
N PHE A 142 13.44 -25.62 15.29
CA PHE A 142 13.88 -27.01 15.39
C PHE A 142 14.54 -27.46 14.06
N ASP A 143 15.83 -27.18 13.90
CA ASP A 143 16.63 -27.59 12.74
C ASP A 143 17.00 -29.07 12.86
N ILE A 144 16.06 -29.94 12.44
CA ILE A 144 16.25 -31.39 12.44
C ILE A 144 17.52 -31.81 11.68
N LYS A 145 17.91 -31.08 10.62
CA LYS A 145 19.12 -31.38 9.85
C LYS A 145 20.38 -31.23 10.70
N ALA A 146 20.41 -30.29 11.65
CA ALA A 146 21.53 -30.12 12.56
C ALA A 146 21.67 -31.27 13.59
N MET A 147 20.59 -32.01 13.85
CA MET A 147 20.59 -33.17 14.74
C MET A 147 20.91 -34.49 14.02
N LEU A 148 20.78 -34.53 12.70
CA LEU A 148 21.02 -35.71 11.88
C LEU A 148 22.46 -35.71 11.34
N THR A 149 23.18 -36.81 11.55
CA THR A 149 24.50 -37.01 10.92
C THR A 149 24.35 -37.24 9.40
N MET A 150 25.44 -37.13 8.63
CA MET A 150 25.40 -37.46 7.20
C MET A 150 24.94 -38.90 6.96
N GLN A 151 25.31 -39.82 7.84
CA GLN A 151 24.86 -41.21 7.79
C GLN A 151 23.34 -41.31 8.04
N ASN A 152 22.83 -40.62 9.07
CA ASN A 152 21.40 -40.54 9.36
C ASN A 152 20.59 -40.03 8.17
N LEU A 153 21.10 -39.03 7.45
CA LEU A 153 20.45 -38.48 6.26
C LEU A 153 20.41 -39.49 5.10
N GLN A 154 21.49 -40.27 4.91
CA GLN A 154 21.54 -41.33 3.89
C GLN A 154 20.60 -42.48 4.22
N ASP A 155 20.54 -42.90 5.49
CA ASP A 155 19.66 -43.97 5.94
C ASP A 155 18.18 -43.56 5.85
N LEU A 156 17.86 -42.31 6.20
CA LEU A 156 16.52 -41.74 5.99
C LEU A 156 16.13 -41.74 4.51
N LYS A 157 17.04 -41.31 3.61
CA LYS A 157 16.80 -41.34 2.15
C LYS A 157 16.55 -42.78 1.66
N ARG A 158 17.33 -43.76 2.14
CA ARG A 158 17.15 -45.18 1.80
C ARG A 158 15.79 -45.71 2.27
N ALA A 159 15.43 -45.46 3.52
CA ALA A 159 14.15 -45.91 4.09
C ALA A 159 12.94 -45.31 3.36
N CYS A 160 13.03 -44.04 2.92
CA CYS A 160 11.98 -43.42 2.11
C CYS A 160 11.84 -44.10 0.73
N ILE A 161 12.96 -44.39 0.06
CA ILE A 161 12.96 -45.11 -1.23
C ILE A 161 12.36 -46.51 -1.07
N GLU A 162 12.74 -47.23 -0.02
CA GLU A 162 12.20 -48.56 0.29
C GLU A 162 10.69 -48.51 0.57
N TYR A 163 10.21 -47.49 1.28
CA TYR A 163 8.79 -47.29 1.56
C TYR A 163 7.98 -46.95 0.29
N LEU A 164 8.53 -46.11 -0.59
CA LEU A 164 7.91 -45.78 -1.86
C LEU A 164 7.85 -47.01 -2.79
N GLY A 165 8.85 -47.88 -2.77
CA GLY A 165 8.86 -49.10 -3.58
C GLY A 165 8.84 -48.81 -5.09
N THR A 166 8.17 -49.65 -5.87
CA THR A 166 8.01 -49.48 -7.33
C THR A 166 6.75 -48.73 -7.74
N ASP A 167 5.80 -48.59 -6.81
CA ASP A 167 4.58 -47.84 -7.03
C ASP A 167 4.97 -46.36 -6.98
N GLY A 168 4.81 -45.63 -8.09
CA GLY A 168 5.17 -44.21 -8.18
C GLY A 168 4.40 -43.30 -7.19
N GLY A 169 4.57 -41.99 -7.36
CA GLY A 169 3.96 -40.97 -6.50
C GLY A 169 4.93 -40.40 -5.47
N THR A 170 4.45 -39.46 -4.65
CA THR A 170 5.27 -38.79 -3.62
C THR A 170 5.07 -39.44 -2.25
N LEU A 171 6.03 -39.25 -1.35
CA LEU A 171 5.92 -39.67 0.04
C LEU A 171 4.74 -38.98 0.73
N LEU A 172 4.52 -37.70 0.44
CA LEU A 172 3.38 -36.93 0.92
C LEU A 172 2.05 -37.58 0.51
N GLY A 173 1.90 -37.89 -0.78
CA GLY A 173 0.71 -38.51 -1.34
C GLY A 173 0.40 -39.86 -0.73
N LYS A 174 1.42 -40.72 -0.52
CA LYS A 174 1.22 -42.04 0.11
C LYS A 174 0.87 -41.96 1.58
N LEU A 175 1.59 -41.13 2.35
CA LEU A 175 1.33 -40.98 3.78
C LEU A 175 -0.01 -40.30 4.06
N GLY A 176 -0.40 -39.36 3.20
CA GLY A 176 -1.60 -38.55 3.36
C GLY A 176 -2.81 -38.96 2.54
N ALA A 177 -2.77 -40.08 1.80
CA ALA A 177 -3.74 -40.40 0.73
C ALA A 177 -5.21 -40.17 1.13
N GLU A 178 -5.66 -40.76 2.25
CA GLU A 178 -7.03 -40.64 2.73
C GLU A 178 -7.38 -39.20 3.17
N ILE A 179 -6.45 -38.53 3.85
CA ILE A 179 -6.64 -37.18 4.37
C ILE A 179 -6.68 -36.17 3.22
N ILE A 180 -5.74 -36.25 2.27
CA ILE A 180 -5.66 -35.36 1.10
C ILE A 180 -6.93 -35.50 0.25
N ALA A 181 -7.41 -36.73 0.04
CA ALA A 181 -8.61 -37.00 -0.76
C ALA A 181 -9.91 -36.54 -0.09
N SER A 182 -9.99 -36.61 1.25
CA SER A 182 -11.21 -36.25 2.01
C SER A 182 -11.24 -34.80 2.51
N CYS A 183 -10.10 -34.09 2.54
CA CYS A 183 -10.03 -32.75 3.09
C CYS A 183 -10.66 -31.70 2.15
N PRO A 184 -11.56 -30.83 2.66
CA PRO A 184 -12.02 -29.67 1.91
C PRO A 184 -10.85 -28.77 1.50
N LEU A 185 -10.88 -28.25 0.27
CA LEU A 185 -9.87 -27.32 -0.26
C LEU A 185 -9.68 -26.09 0.64
N ALA A 186 -10.78 -25.57 1.21
CA ALA A 186 -10.73 -24.43 2.12
C ALA A 186 -9.91 -24.70 3.39
N ASP A 187 -9.91 -25.93 3.91
CA ASP A 187 -9.13 -26.28 5.10
C ASP A 187 -7.63 -26.37 4.75
N VAL A 188 -7.31 -26.88 3.57
CA VAL A 188 -5.92 -26.94 3.05
C VAL A 188 -5.36 -25.53 2.82
N GLN A 189 -6.19 -24.59 2.37
CA GLN A 189 -5.79 -23.20 2.12
C GLN A 189 -5.69 -22.36 3.40
N ASN A 190 -6.63 -22.55 4.35
CA ASN A 190 -6.71 -21.71 5.54
C ASN A 190 -5.99 -22.28 6.77
N SER A 191 -5.73 -23.59 6.81
CA SER A 191 -5.06 -24.26 7.93
C SER A 191 -4.14 -25.41 7.45
N PRO A 192 -3.19 -25.11 6.54
CA PRO A 192 -2.30 -26.12 5.95
C PRO A 192 -1.48 -26.90 6.99
N VAL A 193 -0.97 -26.26 8.04
CA VAL A 193 -0.18 -26.91 9.09
C VAL A 193 -1.02 -27.88 9.90
N THR A 194 -2.26 -27.54 10.25
CA THR A 194 -3.19 -28.47 10.89
C THR A 194 -3.47 -29.69 10.01
N VAL A 195 -3.60 -29.51 8.68
CA VAL A 195 -3.75 -30.63 7.74
C VAL A 195 -2.47 -31.47 7.68
N ILE A 196 -1.29 -30.84 7.61
CA ILE A 196 -0.01 -31.54 7.59
C ILE A 196 0.19 -32.34 8.88
N ALA A 197 -0.11 -31.78 10.05
CA ALA A 197 -0.03 -32.51 11.31
C ALA A 197 -0.91 -33.77 11.32
N ARG A 198 -2.13 -33.69 10.76
CA ARG A 198 -2.98 -34.88 10.59
C ARG A 198 -2.33 -35.93 9.70
N ILE A 199 -1.65 -35.51 8.62
CA ILE A 199 -0.92 -36.41 7.71
C ILE A 199 0.26 -37.06 8.44
N LEU A 200 1.10 -36.29 9.13
CA LEU A 200 2.26 -36.78 9.88
C LEU A 200 1.87 -37.76 11.00
N ARG A 201 0.67 -37.59 11.56
CA ARG A 201 0.12 -38.42 12.64
C ARG A 201 -0.80 -39.54 12.16
N SER A 202 -0.96 -39.71 10.85
CA SER A 202 -1.74 -40.81 10.25
C SER A 202 -1.12 -42.19 10.56
N GLU A 203 -1.91 -43.26 10.46
CA GLU A 203 -1.38 -44.63 10.67
C GLU A 203 -0.15 -44.95 9.81
N PRO A 204 -0.15 -44.69 8.48
CA PRO A 204 1.02 -44.94 7.64
C PRO A 204 2.24 -44.11 8.05
N ALA A 205 2.03 -42.83 8.36
CA ALA A 205 3.11 -41.93 8.74
C ALA A 205 3.72 -42.30 10.10
N ARG A 206 2.88 -42.69 11.08
CA ARG A 206 3.36 -43.13 12.39
C ARG A 206 4.18 -44.41 12.29
N ALA A 207 3.76 -45.37 11.46
CA ALA A 207 4.51 -46.60 11.23
C ALA A 207 5.89 -46.33 10.60
N LEU A 208 5.95 -45.48 9.57
CA LEU A 208 7.21 -45.07 8.96
C LEU A 208 8.09 -44.28 9.95
N GLY A 209 7.51 -43.31 10.65
CA GLY A 209 8.20 -42.46 11.61
C GLY A 209 8.84 -43.24 12.76
N GLN A 210 8.15 -44.24 13.30
CA GLN A 210 8.70 -45.16 14.30
C GLN A 210 9.86 -46.00 13.76
N THR A 211 9.75 -46.44 12.50
CA THR A 211 10.82 -47.20 11.83
C THR A 211 12.07 -46.32 11.65
N LEU A 212 11.88 -45.08 11.17
CA LEU A 212 12.96 -44.11 11.02
C LEU A 212 13.62 -43.77 12.37
N LEU A 213 12.82 -43.52 13.41
CA LEU A 213 13.33 -43.23 14.75
C LEU A 213 14.15 -44.40 15.31
N ALA A 214 13.72 -45.65 15.09
CA ALA A 214 14.45 -46.83 15.53
C ALA A 214 15.82 -46.97 14.83
N GLN A 215 15.89 -46.67 13.53
CA GLN A 215 17.14 -46.68 12.76
C GLN A 215 18.11 -45.56 13.20
N LEU A 216 17.57 -44.40 13.56
CA LEU A 216 18.34 -43.24 14.03
C LEU A 216 18.83 -43.35 15.48
N GLY A 217 18.44 -44.42 16.20
CA GLY A 217 18.76 -44.61 17.62
C GLY A 217 17.88 -43.74 18.51
N ARG A 218 16.91 -44.38 19.19
CA ARG A 218 15.99 -43.69 20.12
C ARG A 218 16.78 -42.96 21.22
N PRO A 219 16.54 -41.65 21.45
CA PRO A 219 17.15 -40.94 22.57
C PRO A 219 16.78 -41.60 23.90
N GLU A 220 17.78 -41.87 24.73
CA GLU A 220 17.58 -42.27 26.13
C GLU A 220 17.15 -41.01 26.93
N GLU A 221 16.14 -41.12 27.81
CA GLU A 221 15.67 -40.07 28.73
C GLU A 221 14.70 -38.98 28.19
N GLU A 222 14.07 -39.16 27.01
CA GLU A 222 13.06 -38.20 26.48
C GLU A 222 11.60 -38.57 26.83
N THR A 223 10.74 -37.54 26.94
CA THR A 223 9.29 -37.70 27.17
C THR A 223 8.57 -38.21 25.92
N ASP A 224 7.37 -38.78 26.07
CA ASP A 224 6.56 -39.23 24.92
C ASP A 224 6.16 -38.06 24.00
N ALA A 225 5.98 -36.85 24.56
CA ALA A 225 5.70 -35.64 23.80
C ALA A 225 6.90 -35.23 22.93
N SER A 226 8.09 -35.15 23.53
CA SER A 226 9.37 -34.93 22.82
C SER A 226 9.58 -35.88 21.65
N LEU A 227 9.32 -37.18 21.87
CA LEU A 227 9.48 -38.21 20.85
C LEU A 227 8.47 -38.06 19.71
N THR A 228 7.24 -37.63 20.01
CA THR A 228 6.22 -37.38 18.99
C THR A 228 6.63 -36.23 18.08
N THR A 229 7.06 -35.11 18.66
CA THR A 229 7.57 -33.95 17.90
C THR A 229 8.77 -34.35 17.05
N LEU A 230 9.72 -35.12 17.61
CA LEU A 230 10.89 -35.58 16.86
C LEU A 230 10.48 -36.41 15.64
N VAL A 231 9.51 -37.32 15.79
CA VAL A 231 8.97 -38.12 14.67
C VAL A 231 8.30 -37.23 13.64
N ASP A 232 7.46 -36.28 14.05
CA ASP A 232 6.79 -35.33 13.17
C ASP A 232 7.83 -34.54 12.33
N ARG A 233 8.93 -34.10 12.95
CA ARG A 233 10.02 -33.36 12.28
C ARG A 233 10.86 -34.21 11.33
N ILE A 234 11.14 -35.47 11.71
CA ILE A 234 11.83 -36.43 10.83
C ILE A 234 11.00 -36.68 9.58
N LEU A 235 9.69 -36.91 9.75
CA LEU A 235 8.76 -37.11 8.65
C LEU A 235 8.61 -35.86 7.78
N TRP A 236 8.50 -34.67 8.39
CA TRP A 236 8.50 -33.41 7.65
C TRP A 236 9.75 -33.29 6.76
N TYR A 237 10.92 -33.55 7.32
CA TYR A 237 12.18 -33.50 6.58
C TYR A 237 12.24 -34.55 5.46
N ALA A 238 11.77 -35.76 5.72
CA ALA A 238 11.68 -36.84 4.74
C ALA A 238 10.79 -36.45 3.55
N ILE A 239 9.59 -35.95 3.84
CA ILE A 239 8.64 -35.48 2.82
C ILE A 239 9.24 -34.31 2.03
N SER A 240 9.77 -33.31 2.72
CA SER A 240 10.40 -32.15 2.07
C SER A 240 11.54 -32.57 1.14
N SER A 241 12.36 -33.55 1.56
CA SER A 241 13.48 -34.06 0.77
C SER A 241 13.06 -34.90 -0.43
N ASP A 242 11.96 -35.64 -0.32
CA ASP A 242 11.35 -36.38 -1.43
C ASP A 242 10.76 -35.43 -2.49
N LEU A 243 10.07 -34.38 -2.03
CA LEU A 243 9.50 -33.34 -2.88
C LEU A 243 10.60 -32.59 -3.65
N HIS A 244 11.65 -32.12 -2.98
CA HIS A 244 12.78 -31.49 -3.65
C HIS A 244 14.08 -31.75 -2.88
N ASP A 245 15.06 -32.34 -3.56
CA ASP A 245 16.34 -32.71 -2.95
C ASP A 245 17.00 -31.46 -2.34
N PRO A 246 17.30 -31.46 -1.02
CA PRO A 246 17.91 -30.32 -0.34
C PRO A 246 19.19 -29.81 -1.00
N GLU A 247 19.96 -30.67 -1.68
CA GLU A 247 21.20 -30.28 -2.37
C GLU A 247 20.95 -29.55 -3.70
N ASN A 248 19.78 -29.76 -4.31
CA ASN A 248 19.40 -29.15 -5.59
C ASN A 248 18.52 -27.90 -5.43
N ARG A 249 18.13 -27.54 -4.20
CA ARG A 249 17.33 -26.34 -3.95
C ARG A 249 18.14 -25.10 -4.25
N LYS A 250 17.57 -24.21 -5.05
CA LYS A 250 18.15 -22.89 -5.31
C LYS A 250 17.28 -21.82 -4.65
N PRO A 251 17.86 -20.72 -4.15
CA PRO A 251 17.08 -19.59 -3.71
C PRO A 251 16.26 -19.00 -4.87
N GLY A 252 15.06 -18.50 -4.57
CA GLY A 252 14.16 -17.89 -5.56
C GLY A 252 13.43 -18.87 -6.49
N GLU A 253 13.34 -20.16 -6.12
CA GLU A 253 12.51 -21.15 -6.79
C GLU A 253 11.82 -22.12 -5.81
N ILE A 254 10.71 -22.72 -6.23
CA ILE A 254 10.08 -23.87 -5.56
C ILE A 254 10.09 -25.04 -6.53
N ALA A 255 10.78 -26.13 -6.18
CA ALA A 255 10.87 -27.36 -6.99
C ALA A 255 11.18 -27.09 -8.48
N GLY A 256 12.11 -26.18 -8.75
CA GLY A 256 12.51 -25.80 -10.11
C GLY A 256 11.58 -24.79 -10.81
N TYR A 257 10.58 -24.22 -10.14
CA TYR A 257 9.80 -23.08 -10.64
C TYR A 257 10.47 -21.76 -10.20
N PRO A 258 11.12 -21.00 -11.11
CA PRO A 258 11.82 -19.76 -10.75
C PRO A 258 10.85 -18.57 -10.62
N PHE A 259 10.98 -17.79 -9.55
CA PHE A 259 10.10 -16.63 -9.33
C PHE A 259 10.47 -15.43 -10.19
N THR A 260 11.75 -15.21 -10.44
CA THR A 260 12.29 -14.03 -11.15
C THR A 260 12.26 -14.14 -12.67
N GLN A 261 11.69 -15.23 -13.21
CA GLN A 261 11.47 -15.38 -14.65
C GLN A 261 10.66 -14.21 -15.22
N ALA A 262 10.94 -13.87 -16.48
CA ALA A 262 10.39 -12.71 -17.17
C ALA A 262 8.86 -12.71 -17.19
N GLU A 263 8.26 -13.90 -17.27
CA GLU A 263 6.83 -14.15 -17.33
C GLU A 263 6.10 -13.78 -16.04
N ASN A 264 6.77 -13.81 -14.89
CA ASN A 264 6.17 -13.48 -13.59
C ASN A 264 6.18 -11.97 -13.31
N GLN A 265 7.06 -11.22 -13.96
CA GLN A 265 7.21 -9.78 -13.70
C GLN A 265 5.91 -9.04 -14.01
N GLY A 266 5.37 -8.34 -13.02
CA GLY A 266 4.12 -7.58 -13.12
C GLY A 266 2.85 -8.42 -13.02
N ARG A 267 2.95 -9.73 -12.75
CA ARG A 267 1.77 -10.59 -12.49
C ARG A 267 1.35 -10.51 -11.03
N ARG A 268 0.10 -10.91 -10.78
CA ARG A 268 -0.50 -10.97 -9.45
C ARG A 268 0.08 -12.15 -8.67
N HIS A 269 0.27 -11.98 -7.36
CA HIS A 269 0.80 -13.04 -6.49
C HIS A 269 -0.04 -14.32 -6.56
N ALA A 270 -1.38 -14.21 -6.53
CA ALA A 270 -2.28 -15.36 -6.62
C ALA A 270 -2.13 -16.13 -7.95
N ASP A 271 -1.95 -15.42 -9.06
CA ASP A 271 -1.76 -16.04 -10.38
C ASP A 271 -0.44 -16.83 -10.43
N ILE A 272 0.63 -16.30 -9.83
CA ILE A 272 1.93 -17.01 -9.75
C ILE A 272 1.84 -18.22 -8.82
N LEU A 273 1.16 -18.09 -7.69
CA LEU A 273 0.97 -19.21 -6.75
C LEU A 273 0.19 -20.36 -7.39
N ASN A 274 -0.84 -20.05 -8.18
CA ASN A 274 -1.57 -21.05 -8.97
C ASN A 274 -0.66 -21.75 -9.99
N ASP A 275 0.25 -21.02 -10.64
CA ASP A 275 1.21 -21.61 -11.57
C ASP A 275 2.24 -22.49 -10.85
N ILE A 276 2.65 -22.14 -9.63
CA ILE A 276 3.49 -23.00 -8.78
C ILE A 276 2.76 -24.30 -8.45
N HIS A 277 1.49 -24.24 -8.04
CA HIS A 277 0.70 -25.45 -7.78
C HIS A 277 0.56 -26.32 -9.04
N ASN A 278 0.28 -25.71 -10.20
CA ASN A 278 0.22 -26.41 -11.47
C ASN A 278 1.57 -27.02 -11.87
N HIS A 279 2.67 -26.32 -11.60
CA HIS A 279 4.03 -26.82 -11.82
C HIS A 279 4.30 -28.07 -10.98
N LEU A 280 3.93 -28.07 -9.70
CA LEU A 280 4.08 -29.24 -8.83
C LEU A 280 3.27 -30.44 -9.34
N ILE A 281 2.05 -30.21 -9.87
CA ILE A 281 1.23 -31.29 -10.45
C ILE A 281 1.87 -31.83 -11.74
N THR A 282 2.22 -30.94 -12.66
CA THR A 282 2.75 -31.32 -13.99
C THR A 282 4.14 -31.95 -13.93
N THR A 283 4.93 -31.64 -12.91
CA THR A 283 6.24 -32.27 -12.67
C THR A 283 6.17 -33.55 -11.83
N GLY A 284 4.96 -34.01 -11.48
CA GLY A 284 4.75 -35.24 -10.70
C GLY A 284 5.13 -35.12 -9.22
N LYS A 285 5.20 -33.90 -8.70
CA LYS A 285 5.42 -33.59 -7.27
C LYS A 285 4.12 -33.45 -6.48
N ALA A 286 2.97 -33.59 -7.15
CA ALA A 286 1.65 -33.73 -6.57
C ALA A 286 0.70 -34.41 -7.58
N GLU A 287 -0.30 -35.15 -7.11
CA GLU A 287 -1.34 -35.76 -7.96
C GLU A 287 -2.65 -34.96 -7.94
N SER A 288 -2.81 -34.04 -6.99
CA SER A 288 -4.01 -33.22 -6.81
C SER A 288 -3.69 -31.79 -6.38
N VAL A 289 -4.66 -30.88 -6.50
CA VAL A 289 -4.53 -29.49 -6.03
C VAL A 289 -4.31 -29.43 -4.52
N ASN A 290 -5.01 -30.26 -3.74
CA ASN A 290 -4.81 -30.34 -2.28
C ASN A 290 -3.36 -30.73 -1.94
N GLU A 291 -2.84 -31.77 -2.60
CA GLU A 291 -1.44 -32.19 -2.39
C GLU A 291 -0.45 -31.11 -2.84
N ALA A 292 -0.72 -30.41 -3.95
CA ALA A 292 0.14 -29.35 -4.45
C ALA A 292 0.22 -28.16 -3.49
N ILE A 293 -0.88 -27.76 -2.85
CA ILE A 293 -0.88 -26.69 -1.85
C ILE A 293 -0.06 -27.11 -0.63
N ILE A 294 -0.23 -28.35 -0.16
CA ILE A 294 0.52 -28.88 1.00
C ILE A 294 2.02 -28.99 0.67
N ALA A 295 2.36 -29.52 -0.50
CA ALA A 295 3.73 -29.63 -0.98
C ALA A 295 4.38 -28.24 -1.12
N CYS A 296 3.67 -27.27 -1.71
CA CYS A 296 4.12 -25.89 -1.81
C CYS A 296 4.37 -25.29 -0.42
N PHE A 297 3.47 -25.53 0.54
CA PHE A 297 3.65 -25.06 1.92
C PHE A 297 4.93 -25.64 2.55
N ILE A 298 5.13 -26.96 2.46
CA ILE A 298 6.30 -27.64 3.03
C ILE A 298 7.61 -27.14 2.42
N LEU A 299 7.61 -26.85 1.10
CA LEU A 299 8.79 -26.35 0.39
C LEU A 299 9.04 -24.85 0.65
N ALA A 300 7.99 -24.03 0.76
CA ALA A 300 8.11 -22.59 0.93
C ALA A 300 8.48 -22.17 2.37
N LEU A 301 8.14 -22.98 3.39
CA LEU A 301 8.33 -22.62 4.79
C LEU A 301 9.77 -22.23 5.14
N ASP A 302 10.74 -22.98 4.63
CA ASP A 302 12.16 -22.72 4.93
C ASP A 302 12.80 -21.72 3.97
N ASP A 303 12.42 -21.75 2.69
CA ASP A 303 13.19 -21.13 1.62
C ASP A 303 12.49 -19.94 0.95
N CYS A 304 11.16 -19.83 1.02
CA CYS A 304 10.38 -18.81 0.32
C CYS A 304 9.12 -18.35 1.11
N PRO A 305 9.30 -17.85 2.36
CA PRO A 305 8.20 -17.54 3.27
C PRO A 305 7.26 -16.43 2.76
N GLU A 306 7.68 -15.62 1.78
CA GLU A 306 6.85 -14.61 1.12
C GLU A 306 5.60 -15.20 0.44
N TRP A 307 5.63 -16.48 0.06
CA TRP A 307 4.49 -17.19 -0.53
C TRP A 307 3.51 -17.74 0.51
N LEU A 308 3.89 -17.69 1.80
CA LEU A 308 3.03 -18.12 2.92
C LEU A 308 2.31 -16.94 3.59
N VAL A 309 2.60 -15.71 3.16
CA VAL A 309 1.92 -14.52 3.68
C VAL A 309 0.48 -14.50 3.19
N SER A 310 -0.44 -14.42 4.14
CA SER A 310 -1.87 -14.33 3.85
C SER A 310 -2.26 -12.90 3.40
N SER A 311 -3.29 -12.81 2.57
CA SER A 311 -3.92 -11.53 2.19
C SER A 311 -3.02 -10.53 1.44
N VAL A 312 -2.07 -11.01 0.62
CA VAL A 312 -1.34 -10.14 -0.31
C VAL A 312 -2.34 -9.56 -1.34
N PRO A 313 -2.39 -8.24 -1.53
CA PRO A 313 -3.33 -7.63 -2.46
C PRO A 313 -3.10 -8.10 -3.91
N ASP A 314 -4.19 -8.46 -4.61
CA ASP A 314 -4.14 -8.93 -6.00
C ASP A 314 -3.54 -7.90 -6.98
N ASP A 315 -3.61 -6.63 -6.63
CA ASP A 315 -3.12 -5.51 -7.41
C ASP A 315 -1.64 -5.22 -7.18
N LEU A 316 -0.96 -5.92 -6.27
CA LEU A 316 0.49 -5.81 -6.08
C LEU A 316 1.24 -6.56 -7.20
N PRO A 317 1.85 -5.86 -8.17
CA PRO A 317 2.58 -6.51 -9.25
C PRO A 317 3.91 -7.06 -8.73
N TYR A 318 4.16 -8.35 -8.99
CA TYR A 318 5.40 -9.00 -8.58
C TYR A 318 6.62 -8.31 -9.19
N GLY A 319 7.53 -7.82 -8.34
CA GLY A 319 8.81 -7.24 -8.72
C GLY A 319 8.78 -5.80 -9.22
N CYS A 320 7.62 -5.18 -9.48
CA CYS A 320 7.58 -3.95 -10.29
C CYS A 320 7.46 -2.64 -9.48
N THR A 321 7.04 -2.68 -8.22
CA THR A 321 6.71 -1.47 -7.43
C THR A 321 7.58 -1.30 -6.19
N GLU A 322 7.66 -0.07 -5.68
CA GLU A 322 8.32 0.23 -4.41
C GLU A 322 7.59 -0.42 -3.23
N VAL A 323 6.27 -0.60 -3.33
CA VAL A 323 5.49 -1.33 -2.32
C VAL A 323 5.92 -2.79 -2.26
N TRP A 324 6.12 -3.45 -3.41
CA TRP A 324 6.62 -4.83 -3.46
C TRP A 324 8.00 -4.95 -2.82
N VAL A 325 8.89 -3.96 -3.05
CA VAL A 325 10.21 -3.91 -2.40
C VAL A 325 10.07 -3.83 -0.88
N ASN A 326 9.19 -2.95 -0.36
CA ASN A 326 8.97 -2.84 1.08
C ASN A 326 8.32 -4.09 1.67
N PHE A 327 7.38 -4.71 0.95
CA PHE A 327 6.75 -5.97 1.36
C PHE A 327 7.77 -7.10 1.52
N GLN A 328 8.55 -7.37 0.47
CA GLN A 328 9.59 -8.40 0.49
C GLN A 328 10.68 -8.12 1.54
N HIS A 329 11.02 -6.84 1.73
CA HIS A 329 11.98 -6.45 2.75
C HIS A 329 11.41 -6.65 4.16
N GLY A 330 10.12 -6.36 4.34
CA GLY A 330 9.38 -6.67 5.56
C GLY A 330 9.37 -8.16 5.88
N VAL A 331 9.09 -9.02 4.90
CA VAL A 331 9.17 -10.49 5.06
C VAL A 331 10.59 -10.88 5.49
N THR A 332 11.61 -10.40 4.78
CA THR A 332 13.01 -10.69 5.11
C THR A 332 13.38 -10.27 6.53
N LEU A 333 12.99 -9.05 6.94
CA LEU A 333 13.23 -8.56 8.29
C LEU A 333 12.49 -9.42 9.33
N ALA A 334 11.22 -9.75 9.10
CA ALA A 334 10.44 -10.60 10.00
C ALA A 334 11.13 -11.95 10.22
N GLU A 335 11.55 -12.63 9.15
CA GLU A 335 12.22 -13.93 9.19
C GLU A 335 13.63 -13.90 9.83
N VAL A 336 14.35 -12.79 9.66
CA VAL A 336 15.63 -12.57 10.33
C VAL A 336 15.44 -12.36 11.83
N ILE A 337 14.39 -11.66 12.22
CA ILE A 337 14.06 -11.37 13.61
C ILE A 337 13.51 -12.64 14.30
N GLU A 338 12.50 -13.29 13.73
CA GLU A 338 11.95 -14.59 14.15
C GLU A 338 11.51 -15.39 12.92
N PHE A 339 12.08 -16.58 12.81
CA PHE A 339 11.79 -17.48 11.70
C PHE A 339 10.33 -17.94 11.72
N GLY A 340 9.69 -17.92 10.56
CA GLY A 340 8.29 -18.28 10.38
C GLY A 340 7.31 -17.27 10.98
N SER A 341 7.76 -16.05 11.33
CA SER A 341 6.88 -14.99 11.85
C SER A 341 6.11 -14.27 10.74
N SER A 342 6.68 -14.15 9.53
CA SER A 342 6.09 -13.37 8.43
C SER A 342 4.72 -13.87 8.00
N ARG A 343 4.48 -15.20 8.01
CA ARG A 343 3.18 -15.84 7.68
C ARG A 343 2.05 -15.45 8.64
N TRP A 344 2.38 -14.94 9.82
CA TRP A 344 1.41 -14.50 10.83
C TRP A 344 1.17 -12.99 10.81
N MET A 345 1.90 -12.27 9.96
CA MET A 345 1.75 -10.84 9.76
C MET A 345 0.85 -10.59 8.55
N ASN A 346 0.03 -9.54 8.62
CA ASN A 346 -0.68 -9.08 7.44
C ASN A 346 0.26 -8.27 6.53
N PHE A 347 -0.20 -8.04 5.30
CA PHE A 347 0.53 -7.25 4.31
C PHE A 347 0.91 -5.85 4.82
N GLU A 348 0.01 -5.17 5.52
CA GLU A 348 0.21 -3.83 6.04
C GLU A 348 1.33 -3.75 7.09
N ASP A 349 1.40 -4.72 7.99
CA ASP A 349 2.45 -4.82 9.01
C ASP A 349 3.82 -5.05 8.37
N LEU A 350 3.88 -5.88 7.33
CA LEU A 350 5.11 -6.20 6.61
C LEU A 350 5.64 -4.99 5.83
N ILE A 351 4.80 -4.22 5.12
CA ILE A 351 5.27 -3.01 4.42
C ILE A 351 5.68 -1.89 5.40
N GLU A 352 5.16 -1.89 6.64
CA GLU A 352 5.52 -0.91 7.67
C GLU A 352 6.82 -1.26 8.40
N LEU A 353 7.15 -2.55 8.52
CA LEU A 353 8.32 -3.01 9.28
C LEU A 353 9.64 -2.35 8.84
N PRO A 354 9.99 -2.25 7.54
CA PRO A 354 11.18 -1.52 7.08
C PRO A 354 11.18 -0.04 7.48
N VAL A 355 10.00 0.60 7.54
CA VAL A 355 9.86 2.02 7.91
C VAL A 355 10.17 2.22 9.39
N ILE A 356 9.66 1.32 10.24
CA ILE A 356 9.94 1.31 11.67
C ILE A 356 11.42 1.09 11.91
N PHE A 357 12.01 0.15 11.19
CA PHE A 357 13.44 -0.16 11.29
C PHE A 357 14.29 1.05 10.94
N ASN A 358 14.08 1.64 9.77
CA ASN A 358 14.83 2.81 9.31
C ASN A 358 14.72 4.01 10.27
N LYS A 359 13.51 4.31 10.78
CA LYS A 359 13.28 5.47 11.67
C LYS A 359 14.05 5.45 12.99
N LYS A 360 14.27 4.25 13.54
CA LYS A 360 14.85 4.10 14.89
C LYS A 360 16.28 3.57 14.82
N MET A 361 16.88 3.60 13.64
CA MET A 361 18.18 3.01 13.40
C MET A 361 19.29 4.02 13.73
N ASP A 362 20.19 3.65 14.64
CA ASP A 362 21.17 4.58 15.23
C ASP A 362 22.63 4.08 15.14
N THR A 363 22.88 2.82 14.78
CA THR A 363 24.24 2.23 14.74
C THR A 363 24.69 1.82 13.34
N GLU A 364 26.01 1.76 13.09
CA GLU A 364 26.58 1.34 11.79
C GLU A 364 26.16 -0.09 11.43
N GLU A 365 26.17 -1.00 12.41
CA GLU A 365 25.77 -2.40 12.25
C GLU A 365 24.31 -2.53 11.80
N GLN A 366 23.41 -1.70 12.34
CA GLN A 366 22.02 -1.69 11.93
C GLN A 366 21.84 -1.20 10.48
N GLN A 367 22.64 -0.22 10.02
CA GLN A 367 22.56 0.27 8.63
C GLN A 367 23.07 -0.78 7.65
N VAL A 368 24.18 -1.43 8.00
CA VAL A 368 24.72 -2.57 7.25
C VAL A 368 23.67 -3.67 7.12
N ALA A 369 22.98 -4.02 8.22
CA ALA A 369 21.93 -5.02 8.23
C ALA A 369 20.74 -4.66 7.33
N TYR A 370 20.26 -3.42 7.45
CA TYR A 370 19.14 -2.89 6.66
C TYR A 370 19.46 -2.88 5.16
N VAL A 371 20.66 -2.46 4.78
CA VAL A 371 21.09 -2.46 3.38
C VAL A 371 21.25 -3.91 2.87
N ALA A 372 21.93 -4.78 3.62
CA ALA A 372 22.17 -6.17 3.20
C ALA A 372 20.87 -6.95 2.96
N THR A 373 19.84 -6.73 3.79
CA THR A 373 18.53 -7.37 3.66
C THR A 373 17.69 -6.78 2.52
N ARG A 374 17.83 -5.48 2.22
CA ARG A 374 17.06 -4.80 1.16
C ARG A 374 17.65 -4.96 -0.24
N MET A 375 18.98 -5.07 -0.37
CA MET A 375 19.66 -5.00 -1.67
C MET A 375 19.24 -6.07 -2.68
N PRO A 376 19.13 -7.37 -2.34
CA PRO A 376 18.71 -8.39 -3.30
C PRO A 376 17.35 -8.07 -3.93
N ILE A 377 16.41 -7.62 -3.09
CA ILE A 377 15.04 -7.26 -3.48
C ILE A 377 15.04 -6.04 -4.41
N LEU A 378 15.86 -5.04 -4.08
CA LEU A 378 16.01 -3.85 -4.91
C LEU A 378 16.61 -4.18 -6.28
N LEU A 379 17.54 -5.13 -6.36
CA LEU A 379 18.09 -5.61 -7.62
C LEU A 379 17.04 -6.34 -8.46
N THR A 380 16.18 -7.17 -7.85
CA THR A 380 15.02 -7.77 -8.56
C THR A 380 14.11 -6.69 -9.14
N TRP A 381 13.82 -5.65 -8.35
CA TRP A 381 13.00 -4.54 -8.80
C TRP A 381 13.65 -3.78 -9.95
N ALA A 382 14.96 -3.57 -9.87
CA ALA A 382 15.71 -2.87 -10.90
C ALA A 382 15.75 -3.66 -12.22
N GLN A 383 15.86 -4.99 -12.15
CA GLN A 383 15.72 -5.88 -13.30
C GLN A 383 14.32 -5.82 -13.89
N ALA A 384 13.29 -6.00 -13.07
CA ALA A 384 11.90 -6.02 -13.52
C ALA A 384 11.46 -4.67 -14.14
N ASN A 385 12.15 -3.59 -13.81
CA ASN A 385 11.91 -2.27 -14.39
C ASN A 385 12.93 -1.88 -15.47
N GLY A 386 13.84 -2.76 -15.89
CA GLY A 386 14.76 -2.51 -17.00
C GLY A 386 15.90 -1.53 -16.72
N TYR A 387 16.22 -1.27 -15.44
CA TYR A 387 17.36 -0.40 -15.08
C TYR A 387 18.70 -1.13 -15.15
N ILE A 388 18.71 -2.44 -14.92
CA ILE A 388 19.91 -3.28 -14.98
C ILE A 388 19.63 -4.54 -15.80
N ARG A 389 20.69 -5.25 -16.21
CA ARG A 389 20.56 -6.43 -17.08
C ARG A 389 19.82 -7.57 -16.39
N THR A 390 19.04 -8.30 -17.19
CA THR A 390 18.43 -9.58 -16.82
C THR A 390 19.43 -10.70 -17.14
N GLN A 391 20.23 -11.15 -16.16
CA GLN A 391 21.14 -12.28 -16.35
C GLN A 391 21.12 -13.23 -15.15
N SER A 392 21.27 -14.52 -15.46
CA SER A 392 21.35 -15.66 -14.55
C SER A 392 22.71 -15.81 -13.86
N ASP A 393 23.75 -15.16 -14.39
CA ASP A 393 25.12 -15.30 -13.89
C ASP A 393 25.46 -14.11 -13.00
N LEU A 394 25.30 -14.33 -11.69
CA LEU A 394 25.94 -13.52 -10.66
C LEU A 394 27.46 -13.48 -10.91
N PRO A 395 28.13 -12.35 -10.66
CA PRO A 395 27.64 -11.23 -9.85
C PRO A 395 27.32 -9.92 -10.60
N TYR A 396 26.51 -9.07 -9.98
CA TYR A 396 26.29 -7.69 -10.43
C TYR A 396 27.55 -6.84 -10.24
N SER A 397 27.80 -5.92 -11.16
CA SER A 397 28.87 -4.92 -11.01
C SER A 397 28.50 -3.83 -10.01
N GLU A 398 29.49 -3.15 -9.44
CA GLU A 398 29.27 -2.01 -8.53
C GLU A 398 28.45 -0.90 -9.20
N GLN A 399 28.67 -0.66 -10.49
CA GLN A 399 27.94 0.32 -11.28
C GLN A 399 26.45 -0.05 -11.41
N GLU A 400 26.13 -1.32 -11.61
CA GLU A 400 24.73 -1.78 -11.68
C GLU A 400 24.04 -1.65 -10.32
N ILE A 401 24.74 -1.93 -9.23
CA ILE A 401 24.24 -1.75 -7.88
C ILE A 401 23.94 -0.27 -7.60
N GLU A 402 24.86 0.64 -7.95
CA GLU A 402 24.67 2.08 -7.80
C GLU A 402 23.52 2.60 -8.68
N GLN A 403 23.43 2.11 -9.92
CA GLN A 403 22.34 2.45 -10.84
C GLN A 403 20.98 1.99 -10.29
N ALA A 404 20.90 0.77 -9.77
CA ALA A 404 19.67 0.25 -9.17
C ALA A 404 19.24 1.08 -7.95
N ALA A 405 20.18 1.40 -7.06
CA ALA A 405 19.91 2.19 -5.87
C ALA A 405 19.43 3.61 -6.23
N SER A 406 20.15 4.29 -7.11
CA SER A 406 19.80 5.64 -7.57
C SER A 406 18.45 5.68 -8.29
N ALA A 407 18.17 4.67 -9.13
CA ALA A 407 16.88 4.54 -9.80
C ALA A 407 15.74 4.37 -8.79
N PHE A 408 15.92 3.52 -7.79
CA PHE A 408 14.92 3.29 -6.74
C PHE A 408 14.66 4.55 -5.91
N GLU A 409 15.69 5.26 -5.48
CA GLU A 409 15.55 6.53 -4.75
C GLU A 409 14.80 7.59 -5.56
N HIS A 410 15.17 7.73 -6.83
CA HIS A 410 14.50 8.65 -7.73
C HIS A 410 13.02 8.27 -7.91
N SER A 411 12.75 6.96 -8.00
CA SER A 411 11.42 6.38 -8.09
C SER A 411 10.56 6.70 -6.86
N GLU A 412 11.07 6.49 -5.64
CA GLU A 412 10.38 6.80 -4.38
C GLU A 412 10.11 8.30 -4.22
N LYS A 413 11.10 9.14 -4.51
CA LYS A 413 10.96 10.60 -4.43
C LYS A 413 9.87 11.12 -5.37
N GLN A 414 9.85 10.65 -6.61
CA GLN A 414 8.82 11.03 -7.57
C GLN A 414 7.42 10.60 -7.13
N SER A 415 7.27 9.39 -6.57
CA SER A 415 5.99 8.89 -6.06
C SER A 415 5.47 9.77 -4.91
N LEU A 416 6.33 10.20 -3.99
CA LEU A 416 5.95 11.11 -2.91
C LEU A 416 5.57 12.51 -3.41
N GLU A 417 6.40 13.10 -4.26
CA GLU A 417 6.13 14.43 -4.83
C GLU A 417 4.80 14.42 -5.58
N ALA A 418 4.52 13.36 -6.35
CA ALA A 418 3.27 13.20 -7.07
C ALA A 418 2.07 13.05 -6.12
N ALA A 419 2.17 12.19 -5.10
CA ALA A 419 1.10 12.01 -4.11
C ALA A 419 0.78 13.32 -3.37
N ASN A 420 1.80 14.04 -2.90
CA ASN A 420 1.63 15.31 -2.20
C ASN A 420 1.02 16.40 -3.10
N ALA A 421 1.42 16.46 -4.36
CA ALA A 421 0.91 17.44 -5.31
C ALA A 421 -0.58 17.21 -5.63
N LEU A 422 -1.03 15.96 -5.74
CA LEU A 422 -2.44 15.64 -6.05
C LEU A 422 -3.37 15.79 -4.85
N ILE A 423 -2.87 15.59 -3.62
CA ILE A 423 -3.66 15.80 -2.39
C ILE A 423 -3.77 17.30 -2.06
N ARG A 424 -2.89 18.15 -2.62
CA ARG A 424 -2.91 19.59 -2.39
C ARG A 424 -4.22 20.19 -2.90
N LYS A 425 -4.86 21.02 -2.08
CA LYS A 425 -6.04 21.79 -2.48
C LYS A 425 -5.65 22.86 -3.51
N ALA A 426 -6.51 23.07 -4.50
CA ALA A 426 -6.37 24.20 -5.42
C ALA A 426 -6.43 25.52 -4.63
N PRO A 427 -5.64 26.54 -5.00
CA PRO A 427 -5.72 27.85 -4.36
C PRO A 427 -7.08 28.47 -4.63
N GLU A 428 -7.69 29.08 -3.63
CA GLU A 428 -8.98 29.78 -3.75
C GLU A 428 -8.75 31.29 -3.60
N ARG A 429 -9.15 32.08 -4.61
CA ARG A 429 -8.94 33.53 -4.62
C ARG A 429 -9.50 34.20 -3.36
N LYS A 430 -10.68 33.77 -2.91
CA LYS A 430 -11.33 34.31 -1.70
C LYS A 430 -10.55 33.98 -0.43
N ALA A 431 -10.07 32.74 -0.28
CA ALA A 431 -9.29 32.34 0.90
C ALA A 431 -7.96 33.09 0.94
N MET A 432 -7.29 33.22 -0.21
CA MET A 432 -6.06 34.01 -0.35
C MET A 432 -6.30 35.49 -0.03
N ALA A 433 -7.42 36.06 -0.51
CA ALA A 433 -7.80 37.44 -0.24
C ALA A 433 -7.98 37.68 1.27
N ILE A 434 -8.68 36.77 1.95
CA ILE A 434 -8.86 36.81 3.40
C ILE A 434 -7.52 36.70 4.13
N SER A 435 -6.60 35.83 3.68
CA SER A 435 -5.26 35.72 4.29
C SER A 435 -4.47 37.01 4.12
N ALA A 436 -4.43 37.57 2.90
CA ALA A 436 -3.78 38.84 2.62
C ALA A 436 -4.33 39.98 3.48
N MET A 437 -5.66 40.08 3.61
CA MET A 437 -6.29 41.08 4.48
C MET A 437 -6.00 40.87 5.98
N LYS A 438 -5.79 39.62 6.43
CA LYS A 438 -5.40 39.31 7.82
C LYS A 438 -3.94 39.67 8.08
N GLU A 439 -3.05 39.32 7.16
CA GLU A 439 -1.61 39.61 7.21
C GLU A 439 -1.34 41.12 7.11
N ALA A 440 -2.11 41.83 6.29
CA ALA A 440 -2.02 43.28 6.15
C ALA A 440 -2.59 44.09 7.34
N ARG A 441 -3.01 43.43 8.43
CA ARG A 441 -3.37 44.15 9.67
C ARG A 441 -2.12 44.81 10.26
N ARG A 442 -1.98 46.12 9.93
CA ARG A 442 -0.92 47.07 10.31
C ARG A 442 0.48 46.64 9.86
N THR A 443 0.81 46.97 8.62
CA THR A 443 2.21 47.01 8.18
C THR A 443 2.91 48.25 8.78
N PRO A 444 4.24 48.22 8.98
CA PRO A 444 5.01 49.37 9.45
C PRO A 444 4.83 50.62 8.58
N GLU A 445 4.59 50.45 7.28
CA GLU A 445 4.28 51.55 6.36
C GLU A 445 2.93 52.22 6.67
N ILE A 446 1.92 51.44 7.05
CA ILE A 446 0.61 51.98 7.46
C ILE A 446 0.74 52.70 8.80
N GLU A 447 1.49 52.16 9.76
CA GLU A 447 1.77 52.83 11.04
C GLU A 447 2.53 54.15 10.84
N LYS A 448 3.57 54.16 9.99
CA LYS A 448 4.36 55.35 9.68
C LYS A 448 3.56 56.48 9.01
N ILE A 449 2.53 56.15 8.22
CA ILE A 449 1.63 57.14 7.61
C ILE A 449 0.61 57.67 8.63
N LEU A 450 0.20 56.85 9.61
CA LEU A 450 -0.66 57.27 10.72
C LEU A 450 0.07 58.17 11.73
N GLU A 451 1.40 58.07 11.82
CA GLU A 451 2.27 58.87 12.68
C GLU A 451 2.63 60.27 12.12
N GLN A 452 2.29 60.57 10.86
CA GLN A 452 2.50 61.90 10.28
C GLN A 452 1.46 62.89 10.82
N GLU A 453 1.88 63.78 11.72
CA GLU A 453 1.04 64.63 12.61
C GLU A 453 -0.03 65.51 11.94
N ASP A 454 -0.01 65.73 10.62
CA ASP A 454 -0.87 66.73 9.94
C ASP A 454 -2.03 66.15 9.13
N TYR A 455 -2.48 64.92 9.38
CA TYR A 455 -3.68 64.42 8.69
C TYR A 455 -4.98 64.80 9.39
N TRP A 456 -5.58 65.90 8.94
CA TRP A 456 -6.88 66.37 9.41
C TRP A 456 -8.01 65.43 8.97
N PHE A 457 -8.52 64.63 9.90
CA PHE A 457 -9.82 63.96 9.77
C PHE A 457 -10.94 64.89 10.23
N PRO A 458 -12.09 65.00 9.53
CA PRO A 458 -13.31 65.43 10.21
C PRO A 458 -13.61 64.43 11.33
N PRO A 459 -13.91 64.88 12.55
CA PRO A 459 -14.08 63.99 13.70
C PRO A 459 -15.32 63.11 13.50
N ILE A 460 -15.09 61.87 13.10
CA ILE A 460 -16.06 60.79 13.31
C ILE A 460 -15.60 60.10 14.58
N ASP A 461 -16.41 60.22 15.63
CA ASP A 461 -16.17 59.59 16.94
C ASP A 461 -16.00 58.07 16.78
N LEU A 462 -14.74 57.62 16.82
CA LEU A 462 -14.31 56.22 16.70
C LEU A 462 -14.44 55.46 18.04
N GLY A 463 -14.83 56.12 19.14
CA GLY A 463 -14.88 55.52 20.48
C GLY A 463 -15.94 54.44 20.66
N ILE A 464 -16.98 54.40 19.83
CA ILE A 464 -18.09 53.42 19.94
C ILE A 464 -17.97 52.29 18.88
N ARG A 465 -17.07 52.40 17.90
CA ARG A 465 -17.03 51.50 16.72
C ARG A 465 -16.06 50.32 16.79
N LEU A 466 -15.23 50.19 17.83
CA LEU A 466 -14.45 48.96 18.06
C LEU A 466 -15.35 47.73 18.35
N ALA A 467 -16.63 47.93 18.68
CA ALA A 467 -17.61 46.85 18.83
C ALA A 467 -18.15 46.29 17.50
N VAL A 468 -18.00 46.99 16.37
CA VAL A 468 -18.56 46.57 15.06
C VAL A 468 -17.54 45.83 14.19
N LEU A 469 -16.24 45.91 14.51
CA LEU A 469 -15.17 45.18 13.80
C LEU A 469 -15.10 43.68 14.12
N ARG A 470 -16.01 43.17 14.95
CA ARG A 470 -16.11 41.74 15.29
C ARG A 470 -17.51 41.22 14.97
N LYS A 471 -17.85 41.05 13.69
CA LYS A 471 -18.40 39.78 13.17
C LYS A 471 -18.91 39.78 11.73
N ASN A 472 -19.24 40.90 11.09
CA ASN A 472 -19.70 40.89 9.69
C ASN A 472 -19.16 42.10 8.91
N HIS A 473 -18.65 41.88 7.69
CA HIS A 473 -18.03 42.85 6.80
C HIS A 473 -18.93 44.09 6.61
N THR A 474 -18.44 45.30 6.93
CA THR A 474 -19.19 46.56 6.74
C THR A 474 -19.54 46.74 5.26
N PRO A 475 -20.83 46.93 4.90
CA PRO A 475 -21.21 47.15 3.52
C PRO A 475 -20.72 48.52 3.02
N VAL A 476 -20.25 48.55 1.79
CA VAL A 476 -19.77 49.71 1.03
C VAL A 476 -20.55 49.80 -0.28
N TYR A 477 -20.75 51.01 -0.76
CA TYR A 477 -21.65 51.32 -1.88
C TYR A 477 -20.92 52.09 -2.97
N ARG A 478 -21.26 51.82 -4.23
CA ARG A 478 -20.81 52.62 -5.38
C ARG A 478 -21.81 53.74 -5.69
N ASP A 479 -21.31 54.90 -6.10
CA ASP A 479 -22.16 55.95 -6.66
C ASP A 479 -22.66 55.59 -8.08
N HIS A 480 -23.59 56.38 -8.61
CA HIS A 480 -24.25 56.11 -9.89
C HIS A 480 -23.52 56.70 -11.11
N GLN A 481 -22.36 57.37 -10.93
CA GLN A 481 -21.72 58.16 -11.99
C GLN A 481 -20.20 57.99 -12.13
N GLY A 482 -19.50 57.27 -11.24
CA GLY A 482 -18.06 56.97 -11.39
C GLY A 482 -17.18 58.22 -11.54
N THR A 483 -17.61 59.37 -11.01
CA THR A 483 -16.90 60.65 -11.13
C THR A 483 -16.81 61.32 -9.76
N LEU A 484 -15.61 61.85 -9.45
CA LEU A 484 -15.30 62.61 -8.24
C LEU A 484 -16.38 63.69 -8.01
N SER A 485 -17.11 63.60 -6.90
CA SER A 485 -17.95 64.71 -6.45
C SER A 485 -17.04 65.84 -5.97
N PRO A 486 -17.04 67.03 -6.59
CA PRO A 486 -16.20 68.16 -6.18
C PRO A 486 -16.78 68.93 -4.98
N SER A 487 -17.88 68.49 -4.37
CA SER A 487 -18.59 69.28 -3.37
C SER A 487 -19.04 68.46 -2.16
N ASN A 488 -18.60 68.92 -0.98
CA ASN A 488 -18.95 68.46 0.37
C ASN A 488 -20.44 68.59 0.74
N LEU A 489 -21.38 68.05 -0.05
CA LEU A 489 -22.82 68.07 0.27
C LEU A 489 -23.41 66.65 0.35
N PRO A 490 -24.30 66.36 1.33
CA PRO A 490 -24.97 65.08 1.46
C PRO A 490 -25.94 64.83 0.28
N TYR A 491 -25.89 63.62 -0.28
CA TYR A 491 -26.73 63.18 -1.40
C TYR A 491 -28.20 62.99 -0.97
N ASP A 492 -29.12 63.30 -1.89
CA ASP A 492 -30.55 63.06 -1.76
C ASP A 492 -30.85 61.54 -1.57
N PRO A 493 -31.49 61.13 -0.46
CA PRO A 493 -31.75 59.73 -0.15
C PRO A 493 -32.78 59.03 -1.05
N TYR A 494 -33.46 59.74 -1.97
CA TYR A 494 -34.59 59.17 -2.74
C TYR A 494 -34.29 58.84 -4.22
N GLY A 495 -33.06 59.05 -4.70
CA GLY A 495 -32.75 58.93 -6.14
C GLY A 495 -31.82 57.80 -6.58
N ILE A 496 -31.21 57.01 -5.68
CA ILE A 496 -30.04 56.20 -6.03
C ILE A 496 -30.24 54.71 -5.67
N LYS A 497 -30.26 53.84 -6.68
CA LYS A 497 -30.10 52.39 -6.50
C LYS A 497 -28.62 52.10 -6.19
N HIS A 498 -28.22 52.20 -4.93
CA HIS A 498 -26.86 51.83 -4.52
C HIS A 498 -26.67 50.31 -4.52
N LYS A 499 -25.66 49.80 -5.22
CA LYS A 499 -25.24 48.39 -5.10
C LYS A 499 -24.36 48.25 -3.85
N ALA A 500 -24.75 47.36 -2.93
CA ALA A 500 -24.02 47.09 -1.70
C ALA A 500 -23.04 45.93 -1.90
N SER A 501 -21.81 46.08 -1.43
CA SER A 501 -20.80 45.01 -1.46
C SER A 501 -19.90 45.09 -0.23
N SER A 502 -19.15 44.03 0.03
CA SER A 502 -18.13 44.02 1.10
C SER A 502 -16.77 44.52 0.61
N LEU A 503 -15.94 45.03 1.52
CA LEU A 503 -14.56 45.42 1.19
C LEU A 503 -13.73 44.27 0.59
N LEU A 504 -14.01 43.04 1.02
CA LEU A 504 -13.41 41.82 0.47
C LEU A 504 -13.81 41.60 -0.99
N GLU A 505 -15.08 41.81 -1.35
CA GLU A 505 -15.56 41.66 -2.73
C GLU A 505 -15.00 42.73 -3.66
N ILE A 506 -14.88 43.98 -3.18
CA ILE A 506 -14.22 45.07 -3.93
C ILE A 506 -12.75 44.71 -4.18
N TYR A 507 -12.05 44.24 -3.14
CA TYR A 507 -10.65 43.83 -3.23
C TYR A 507 -10.45 42.69 -4.23
N MET A 508 -11.27 41.64 -4.12
CA MET A 508 -11.26 40.52 -5.07
C MET A 508 -11.60 40.97 -6.50
N ALA A 509 -12.53 41.92 -6.66
CA ALA A 509 -12.88 42.49 -7.96
C ALA A 509 -11.78 43.38 -8.57
N GLY A 510 -10.74 43.73 -7.82
CA GLY A 510 -9.67 44.62 -8.28
C GLY A 510 -10.14 46.06 -8.50
N GLU A 511 -11.22 46.46 -7.82
CA GLU A 511 -11.83 47.76 -7.99
C GLU A 511 -11.02 48.89 -7.34
N ASN A 512 -11.21 50.11 -7.82
CA ASN A 512 -10.64 51.26 -7.14
C ASN A 512 -11.46 51.59 -5.89
N ILE A 513 -10.87 51.45 -4.71
CA ILE A 513 -11.53 51.73 -3.43
C ILE A 513 -12.03 53.19 -3.36
N ASP A 514 -11.42 54.10 -4.10
CA ASP A 514 -11.80 55.52 -4.12
C ASP A 514 -13.16 55.77 -4.81
N ASP A 515 -13.74 54.78 -5.48
CA ASP A 515 -15.08 54.85 -6.10
C ASP A 515 -16.21 54.38 -5.15
N TRP A 516 -15.83 53.86 -3.98
CA TRP A 516 -16.76 53.29 -3.01
C TRP A 516 -16.94 54.18 -1.78
N ARG A 517 -18.10 54.06 -1.12
CA ARG A 517 -18.55 54.93 -0.02
C ARG A 517 -19.19 54.10 1.09
N LEU A 518 -19.14 54.61 2.33
CA LEU A 518 -19.76 54.00 3.50
C LEU A 518 -21.18 54.52 3.73
N PRO A 519 -22.09 53.74 4.33
CA PRO A 519 -23.38 54.25 4.76
C PRO A 519 -23.21 55.25 5.93
N GLY A 520 -23.89 56.40 5.83
CA GLY A 520 -24.04 57.35 6.93
C GLY A 520 -24.90 56.80 8.06
N ARG A 521 -24.86 57.45 9.23
CA ARG A 521 -25.49 56.98 10.47
C ARG A 521 -27.02 56.97 10.40
N ASN A 522 -27.60 57.84 9.58
CA ASN A 522 -29.03 58.02 9.40
C ASN A 522 -29.32 58.52 7.97
N SER A 523 -30.59 58.62 7.63
CA SER A 523 -31.07 59.11 6.33
C SER A 523 -30.60 60.52 5.96
N ASN A 524 -30.13 61.32 6.94
CA ASN A 524 -29.76 62.72 6.75
C ASN A 524 -28.27 62.88 6.41
N GLU A 525 -27.42 61.89 6.75
CA GLU A 525 -25.98 61.92 6.49
C GLU A 525 -25.60 61.40 5.09
N GLY A 526 -26.46 60.61 4.43
CA GLY A 526 -26.20 60.06 3.10
C GLY A 526 -25.04 59.05 3.06
N LEU A 527 -24.37 58.90 1.91
CA LEU A 527 -23.15 58.10 1.77
C LEU A 527 -21.90 58.94 2.10
N LEU A 528 -20.98 58.38 2.89
CA LEU A 528 -19.75 59.02 3.35
C LEU A 528 -18.52 58.49 2.59
N PRO A 529 -17.45 59.30 2.39
CA PRO A 529 -16.19 58.79 1.83
C PRO A 529 -15.60 57.69 2.72
N ILE A 530 -14.86 56.75 2.10
CA ILE A 530 -14.08 55.77 2.84
C ILE A 530 -12.97 56.51 3.59
N ASN A 531 -12.77 56.19 4.87
CA ASN A 531 -11.74 56.84 5.66
C ASN A 531 -10.32 56.54 5.12
N ARG A 532 -9.37 57.44 5.35
CA ARG A 532 -7.98 57.29 4.87
C ARG A 532 -7.35 55.98 5.32
N GLU A 533 -7.65 55.54 6.54
CA GLU A 533 -7.11 54.29 7.09
C GLU A 533 -7.49 53.07 6.26
N MET A 534 -8.78 52.91 5.90
CA MET A 534 -9.24 51.81 5.05
C MET A 534 -8.72 51.91 3.61
N GLN A 535 -8.59 53.14 3.07
CA GLN A 535 -7.98 53.35 1.76
C GLN A 535 -6.51 52.93 1.73
N LEU A 536 -5.74 53.30 2.75
CA LEU A 536 -4.33 52.94 2.87
C LEU A 536 -4.14 51.45 3.10
N LEU A 537 -4.96 50.84 3.97
CA LEU A 537 -5.00 49.39 4.16
C LEU A 537 -5.28 48.67 2.84
N TYR A 538 -6.27 49.12 2.07
CA TYR A 538 -6.62 48.54 0.77
C TYR A 538 -5.48 48.69 -0.24
N LYS A 539 -4.91 49.89 -0.38
CA LYS A 539 -3.81 50.19 -1.31
C LYS A 539 -2.50 49.47 -0.96
N ALA A 540 -2.36 49.01 0.28
CA ALA A 540 -1.23 48.19 0.73
C ALA A 540 -1.41 46.68 0.47
N LEU A 541 -2.61 46.23 0.09
CA LEU A 541 -2.85 44.83 -0.24
C LEU A 541 -2.19 44.48 -1.59
N PRO A 542 -1.66 43.25 -1.74
CA PRO A 542 -1.13 42.78 -3.02
C PRO A 542 -2.24 42.66 -4.07
N ASP A 543 -1.88 42.65 -5.36
CA ASP A 543 -2.84 42.30 -6.41
C ASP A 543 -3.24 40.82 -6.26
N ILE A 544 -4.45 40.62 -5.72
CA ILE A 544 -4.95 39.28 -5.44
C ILE A 544 -5.29 38.50 -6.70
N ASN A 545 -5.65 39.16 -7.79
CA ASN A 545 -5.98 38.49 -9.04
C ASN A 545 -4.71 37.96 -9.72
N GLN A 546 -3.66 38.78 -9.78
CA GLN A 546 -2.36 38.35 -10.30
C GLN A 546 -1.76 37.23 -9.44
N ARG A 547 -1.82 37.37 -8.10
CA ARG A 547 -1.30 36.35 -7.19
C ARG A 547 -2.08 35.04 -7.29
N PHE A 548 -3.41 35.11 -7.33
CA PHE A 548 -4.27 33.95 -7.55
C PHE A 548 -3.94 33.25 -8.86
N GLU A 549 -3.87 33.99 -9.98
CA GLU A 549 -3.53 33.42 -11.28
C GLU A 549 -2.18 32.69 -11.22
N SER A 550 -1.14 33.35 -10.69
CA SER A 550 0.20 32.75 -10.59
C SER A 550 0.22 31.50 -9.70
N GLU A 551 -0.43 31.52 -8.54
CA GLU A 551 -0.49 30.37 -7.64
C GLU A 551 -1.34 29.23 -8.24
N PHE A 552 -2.40 29.55 -8.99
CA PHE A 552 -3.24 28.58 -9.68
C PHE A 552 -2.52 27.91 -10.84
N GLN A 553 -1.76 28.66 -11.64
CA GLN A 553 -0.94 28.10 -12.72
C GLN A 553 0.18 27.20 -12.17
N ALA A 554 0.84 27.63 -11.09
CA ALA A 554 1.80 26.78 -10.38
C ALA A 554 1.13 25.50 -9.83
N TYR A 555 -0.11 25.64 -9.31
CA TYR A 555 -0.89 24.51 -8.85
C TYR A 555 -1.15 23.48 -9.96
N LEU A 556 -1.63 23.94 -11.13
CA LEU A 556 -1.89 23.08 -12.28
C LEU A 556 -0.62 22.43 -12.83
N ALA A 557 0.49 23.16 -12.89
CA ALA A 557 1.77 22.62 -13.36
C ALA A 557 2.25 21.44 -12.49
N ASP A 558 2.20 21.60 -11.16
CA ASP A 558 2.55 20.53 -10.21
C ASP A 558 1.58 19.34 -10.33
N ALA A 559 0.27 19.60 -10.44
CA ALA A 559 -0.75 18.56 -10.57
C ALA A 559 -0.60 17.78 -11.88
N ARG A 560 -0.30 18.44 -13.01
CA ARG A 560 0.00 17.79 -14.30
C ARG A 560 1.25 16.92 -14.21
N LYS A 561 2.34 17.43 -13.62
CA LYS A 561 3.58 16.66 -13.41
C LYS A 561 3.33 15.42 -12.55
N ALA A 562 2.54 15.56 -11.50
CA ALA A 562 2.16 14.47 -10.61
C ALA A 562 1.30 13.41 -11.32
N TYR A 563 0.29 13.85 -12.06
CA TYR A 563 -0.58 12.98 -12.84
C TYR A 563 0.20 12.21 -13.92
N ALA A 564 1.12 12.89 -14.62
CA ALA A 564 2.03 12.26 -15.58
C ALA A 564 2.91 11.19 -14.94
N THR A 565 3.40 11.47 -13.72
CA THR A 565 4.22 10.53 -12.95
C THR A 565 3.42 9.30 -12.57
N ILE A 566 2.19 9.46 -12.09
CA ILE A 566 1.31 8.33 -11.77
C ILE A 566 1.02 7.46 -13.00
N ILE A 567 0.71 8.07 -14.16
CA ILE A 567 0.46 7.31 -15.39
C ILE A 567 1.67 6.43 -15.73
N ARG A 568 2.89 7.00 -15.70
CA ARG A 568 4.12 6.25 -15.98
C ARG A 568 4.35 5.11 -14.97
N LYS A 569 4.02 5.30 -13.70
CA LYS A 569 4.07 4.26 -12.66
C LYS A 569 3.08 3.14 -12.93
N LEU A 570 1.83 3.48 -13.26
CA LEU A 570 0.83 2.47 -13.57
C LEU A 570 1.24 1.60 -14.76
N LEU A 571 1.90 2.16 -15.77
CA LEU A 571 2.43 1.34 -16.86
C LEU A 571 3.46 0.29 -16.39
N THR A 572 4.19 0.51 -15.29
CA THR A 572 5.10 -0.50 -14.73
C THR A 572 4.38 -1.63 -14.00
N HIS A 573 3.12 -1.43 -13.59
CA HIS A 573 2.32 -2.46 -12.92
C HIS A 573 1.82 -3.53 -13.90
N LEU A 574 1.88 -3.28 -15.21
CA LEU A 574 1.50 -4.27 -16.21
C LEU A 574 2.55 -5.39 -16.30
N PRO A 575 2.11 -6.64 -16.56
CA PRO A 575 3.03 -7.73 -16.87
C PRO A 575 3.98 -7.38 -18.01
N LEU A 576 5.21 -7.91 -17.97
CA LEU A 576 6.28 -7.54 -18.92
C LEU A 576 5.83 -7.62 -20.39
N LYS A 577 5.15 -8.70 -20.78
CA LYS A 577 4.61 -8.87 -22.14
C LYS A 577 3.75 -7.68 -22.60
N HIS A 578 2.94 -7.12 -21.72
CA HIS A 578 2.08 -5.97 -22.00
C HIS A 578 2.86 -4.66 -22.07
N ARG A 579 3.90 -4.51 -21.22
CA ARG A 579 4.82 -3.37 -21.29
C ARG A 579 5.59 -3.34 -22.61
N MET A 580 6.07 -4.50 -23.08
CA MET A 580 6.72 -4.62 -24.39
C MET A 580 5.77 -4.27 -25.54
N ALA A 581 4.51 -4.71 -25.46
CA ALA A 581 3.50 -4.38 -26.47
C ALA A 581 3.23 -2.87 -26.54
N ILE A 582 3.21 -2.16 -25.42
CA ILE A 582 3.04 -0.70 -25.37
C ILE A 582 4.32 0.01 -25.85
N GLU A 583 5.50 -0.46 -25.47
CA GLU A 583 6.77 0.18 -25.84
C GLU A 583 7.02 0.09 -27.36
N ASN A 584 6.95 -1.12 -27.90
CA ASN A 584 7.38 -1.43 -29.26
C ASN A 584 6.25 -1.42 -30.28
N GLY A 585 5.01 -1.64 -29.82
CA GLY A 585 3.83 -1.68 -30.66
C GLY A 585 3.36 -0.31 -31.11
N GLU A 586 2.37 -0.38 -31.99
CA GLU A 586 1.63 0.77 -32.47
C GLU A 586 0.51 1.10 -31.47
N VAL A 587 0.58 2.27 -30.82
CA VAL A 587 -0.28 2.64 -29.69
C VAL A 587 -1.25 3.76 -30.06
N SER A 588 -2.50 3.63 -29.61
CA SER A 588 -3.50 4.70 -29.71
C SER A 588 -4.24 4.84 -28.37
N LEU A 589 -4.49 6.08 -27.98
CA LEU A 589 -5.12 6.44 -26.72
C LEU A 589 -6.57 6.84 -26.98
N HIS A 590 -7.49 6.46 -26.09
CA HIS A 590 -8.91 6.74 -26.25
C HIS A 590 -9.56 7.18 -24.95
N SER A 591 -10.42 8.20 -25.03
CA SER A 591 -11.34 8.60 -23.97
C SER A 591 -12.71 8.00 -24.24
N LEU A 592 -13.54 7.91 -23.21
CA LEU A 592 -14.93 7.52 -23.34
C LEU A 592 -15.82 8.70 -22.97
N ARG A 593 -16.92 8.90 -23.70
CA ARG A 593 -17.94 9.91 -23.38
C ARG A 593 -19.34 9.33 -23.50
N LEU A 594 -20.30 9.97 -22.82
CA LEU A 594 -21.71 9.71 -23.06
C LEU A 594 -22.14 10.29 -24.44
N PRO A 595 -23.15 9.70 -25.09
CA PRO A 595 -23.74 10.28 -26.28
C PRO A 595 -24.42 11.62 -25.95
N THR A 596 -24.37 12.57 -26.90
CA THR A 596 -25.07 13.85 -26.76
C THR A 596 -26.58 13.64 -26.86
N LYS A 597 -27.33 14.45 -26.13
CA LYS A 597 -28.80 14.47 -26.18
C LYS A 597 -29.26 15.75 -26.87
N ASP A 598 -30.30 15.65 -27.68
CA ASP A 598 -30.96 16.79 -28.33
C ASP A 598 -30.02 17.67 -29.19
N VAL A 599 -28.94 17.09 -29.74
CA VAL A 599 -27.98 17.76 -30.64
C VAL A 599 -27.86 17.00 -31.96
N LEU A 600 -28.01 17.72 -33.08
CA LEU A 600 -27.86 17.13 -34.42
C LEU A 600 -26.41 16.73 -34.65
N ALA A 601 -26.18 15.58 -35.28
CA ALA A 601 -24.84 15.12 -35.65
C ALA A 601 -24.06 16.16 -36.48
N ALA A 602 -24.76 16.95 -37.32
CA ALA A 602 -24.16 17.99 -38.15
C ALA A 602 -23.74 19.26 -37.38
N THR A 603 -24.29 19.49 -36.18
CA THR A 603 -24.02 20.67 -35.35
C THR A 603 -23.34 20.32 -34.02
N GLU A 604 -23.10 19.03 -33.76
CA GLU A 604 -22.31 18.57 -32.61
C GLU A 604 -20.90 19.18 -32.70
N SER A 605 -20.42 19.70 -31.58
CA SER A 605 -19.16 20.42 -31.48
C SER A 605 -18.47 20.09 -30.16
N GLU A 606 -17.22 20.50 -29.97
CA GLU A 606 -16.50 20.20 -28.73
C GLU A 606 -17.22 20.71 -27.49
N LYS A 607 -17.91 21.86 -27.57
CA LYS A 607 -18.72 22.41 -26.48
C LYS A 607 -19.83 21.45 -26.00
N HIS A 608 -20.36 20.63 -26.91
CA HIS A 608 -21.38 19.62 -26.57
C HIS A 608 -20.77 18.32 -26.04
N ARG A 609 -19.59 17.94 -26.53
CA ARG A 609 -18.95 16.65 -26.23
C ARG A 609 -18.15 16.68 -24.92
N GLU A 610 -17.46 17.78 -24.67
CA GLU A 610 -16.52 17.95 -23.58
C GLU A 610 -17.14 17.73 -22.18
N PRO A 611 -18.35 18.24 -21.86
CA PRO A 611 -18.99 17.98 -20.56
C PRO A 611 -19.39 16.52 -20.32
N LEU A 612 -19.50 15.72 -21.39
CA LEU A 612 -19.91 14.31 -21.33
C LEU A 612 -18.73 13.34 -21.32
N ARG A 613 -17.49 13.86 -21.40
CA ARG A 613 -16.26 13.08 -21.50
C ARG A 613 -15.81 12.60 -20.12
N GLY A 614 -15.58 11.30 -20.00
CA GLY A 614 -14.94 10.70 -18.83
C GLY A 614 -13.47 11.06 -18.76
N ARG A 615 -13.09 11.73 -17.68
CA ARG A 615 -11.72 12.25 -17.44
C ARG A 615 -10.94 11.47 -16.38
N THR A 616 -11.59 10.55 -15.67
CA THR A 616 -10.96 9.78 -14.58
C THR A 616 -10.21 8.55 -15.07
N GLY A 617 -10.48 8.10 -16.31
CA GLY A 617 -9.80 6.98 -16.94
C GLY A 617 -9.72 7.08 -18.46
N PHE A 618 -8.84 6.29 -19.05
CA PHE A 618 -8.64 6.21 -20.50
C PHE A 618 -8.26 4.78 -20.91
N VAL A 619 -8.36 4.50 -22.22
CA VAL A 619 -8.03 3.21 -22.82
C VAL A 619 -6.77 3.33 -23.67
N ILE A 620 -5.82 2.42 -23.47
CA ILE A 620 -4.67 2.23 -24.36
C ILE A 620 -4.99 1.04 -25.26
N LYS A 621 -4.94 1.23 -26.58
CA LYS A 621 -4.93 0.15 -27.57
C LYS A 621 -3.51 0.02 -28.11
N ALA A 622 -2.91 -1.16 -27.96
CA ALA A 622 -1.60 -1.49 -28.52
C ALA A 622 -1.72 -2.62 -29.55
N VAL A 623 -1.08 -2.44 -30.71
CA VAL A 623 -0.94 -3.47 -31.75
C VAL A 623 0.53 -3.85 -31.85
N TYR A 624 0.86 -5.08 -31.47
CA TYR A 624 2.24 -5.57 -31.45
C TYR A 624 2.25 -7.03 -31.93
N GLU A 625 3.16 -7.36 -32.85
CA GLU A 625 3.27 -8.71 -33.47
C GLU A 625 1.92 -9.24 -34.01
N GLY A 626 1.13 -8.36 -34.63
CA GLY A 626 -0.20 -8.70 -35.19
C GLY A 626 -1.30 -8.92 -34.13
N LYS A 627 -1.01 -8.80 -32.84
CA LYS A 627 -1.98 -8.94 -31.75
C LYS A 627 -2.43 -7.56 -31.26
N THR A 628 -3.75 -7.37 -31.20
CA THR A 628 -4.35 -6.18 -30.60
C THR A 628 -4.62 -6.46 -29.13
N THR A 629 -4.20 -5.54 -28.26
CA THR A 629 -4.44 -5.61 -26.81
C THR A 629 -4.98 -4.28 -26.31
N PHE A 630 -5.84 -4.34 -25.29
CA PHE A 630 -6.47 -3.18 -24.67
C PHE A 630 -6.14 -3.11 -23.19
N TYR A 631 -5.92 -1.89 -22.70
CA TYR A 631 -5.65 -1.62 -21.29
C TYR A 631 -6.51 -0.46 -20.82
N GLU A 632 -7.17 -0.60 -19.69
CA GLU A 632 -7.79 0.53 -19.00
C GLU A 632 -6.83 1.07 -17.94
N VAL A 633 -6.76 2.39 -17.86
CA VAL A 633 -5.92 3.10 -16.91
C VAL A 633 -6.79 4.12 -16.17
N PHE A 634 -6.81 4.03 -14.83
CA PHE A 634 -7.49 4.95 -13.92
C PHE A 634 -6.46 5.54 -12.95
N PRO A 635 -5.80 6.65 -13.31
CA PRO A 635 -4.68 7.18 -12.53
C PRO A 635 -5.02 7.54 -11.08
N LEU A 636 -6.15 8.19 -10.83
CA LEU A 636 -6.53 8.63 -9.47
C LEU A 636 -6.90 7.45 -8.56
N SER A 637 -7.42 6.37 -9.13
CA SER A 637 -7.74 5.13 -8.41
C SER A 637 -6.55 4.15 -8.38
N MET A 638 -5.43 4.50 -9.02
CA MET A 638 -4.22 3.67 -9.18
C MET A 638 -4.46 2.28 -9.76
N ILE A 639 -5.36 2.20 -10.74
CA ILE A 639 -5.70 0.95 -11.41
C ILE A 639 -5.19 0.98 -12.85
N VAL A 640 -4.52 -0.09 -13.24
CA VAL A 640 -4.31 -0.45 -14.63
C VAL A 640 -4.73 -1.90 -14.81
N ARG A 641 -5.44 -2.21 -15.90
CA ARG A 641 -5.85 -3.60 -16.17
C ARG A 641 -5.83 -3.91 -17.65
N TYR A 642 -5.37 -5.11 -17.98
CA TYR A 642 -5.53 -5.71 -19.30
C TYR A 642 -6.99 -6.14 -19.51
N ARG A 643 -7.53 -5.87 -20.69
CA ARG A 643 -8.92 -6.17 -21.08
C ARG A 643 -8.95 -7.20 -22.22
N PRO A 644 -8.83 -8.51 -21.92
CA PRO A 644 -8.87 -9.57 -22.93
C PRO A 644 -10.24 -9.72 -23.60
N ASP A 645 -11.29 -9.23 -22.95
CA ASP A 645 -12.68 -9.31 -23.41
C ASP A 645 -13.03 -8.24 -24.46
N LEU A 646 -12.17 -7.25 -24.67
CA LEU A 646 -12.34 -6.24 -25.72
C LEU A 646 -11.74 -6.74 -27.04
N GLU A 647 -12.60 -7.02 -28.03
CA GLU A 647 -12.16 -7.38 -29.40
C GLU A 647 -11.88 -6.14 -30.26
N ALA A 648 -12.72 -5.11 -30.13
CA ALA A 648 -12.60 -3.86 -30.88
C ALA A 648 -13.11 -2.68 -30.04
N LEU A 649 -12.50 -1.52 -30.26
CA LEU A 649 -12.99 -0.25 -29.75
C LEU A 649 -13.67 0.49 -30.91
N LEU A 650 -15.00 0.57 -30.88
CA LEU A 650 -15.78 1.26 -31.90
C LEU A 650 -15.70 2.78 -31.67
N LYS A 651 -14.98 3.45 -32.57
CA LYS A 651 -14.73 4.89 -32.49
C LYS A 651 -15.93 5.69 -33.00
N ASN A 652 -16.13 6.88 -32.44
CA ASN A 652 -17.08 7.90 -32.91
C ASN A 652 -18.57 7.50 -32.90
N GLY A 653 -18.93 6.41 -32.24
CA GLY A 653 -20.32 5.95 -32.13
C GLY A 653 -20.91 5.48 -33.45
N VAL A 654 -22.25 5.42 -33.52
CA VAL A 654 -23.00 5.07 -34.74
C VAL A 654 -23.96 6.20 -35.07
N VAL A 655 -24.00 6.61 -36.34
CA VAL A 655 -25.01 7.56 -36.81
C VAL A 655 -26.38 6.87 -36.81
N GLY A 656 -27.27 7.34 -35.95
CA GLY A 656 -28.65 6.88 -35.84
C GLY A 656 -29.66 7.94 -36.28
N ILE A 657 -30.91 7.52 -36.44
CA ILE A 657 -32.04 8.42 -36.69
C ILE A 657 -32.88 8.47 -35.42
N ASP A 658 -33.07 9.68 -34.89
CA ASP A 658 -33.97 9.97 -33.78
C ASP A 658 -35.15 10.82 -34.27
N PHE A 659 -36.24 10.91 -33.49
CA PHE A 659 -37.46 11.62 -33.88
C PHE A 659 -37.80 12.73 -32.89
N TRP A 660 -37.61 13.98 -33.29
CA TRP A 660 -37.83 15.14 -32.42
C TRP A 660 -39.17 15.82 -32.70
N ASP A 661 -39.82 16.26 -31.62
CA ASP A 661 -41.11 16.97 -31.66
C ASP A 661 -40.88 18.47 -31.95
N ILE A 662 -41.32 18.95 -33.12
CA ILE A 662 -41.30 20.40 -33.46
C ILE A 662 -42.63 21.06 -33.07
N LEU A 663 -43.74 20.39 -33.37
CA LEU A 663 -45.10 20.75 -32.93
C LEU A 663 -45.88 19.45 -32.77
N PRO A 664 -46.63 19.22 -31.68
CA PRO A 664 -47.47 18.03 -31.56
C PRO A 664 -48.50 17.95 -32.71
N PRO A 665 -48.66 16.84 -33.47
CA PRO A 665 -47.98 15.53 -33.37
C PRO A 665 -46.88 15.30 -34.43
N THR A 666 -46.30 16.36 -35.00
CA THR A 666 -45.29 16.31 -36.06
C THR A 666 -43.89 16.03 -35.49
N ARG A 667 -43.39 14.82 -35.78
CA ARG A 667 -42.01 14.39 -35.51
C ARG A 667 -41.20 14.39 -36.80
N ILE A 668 -39.98 14.92 -36.75
CA ILE A 668 -39.05 14.83 -37.88
C ILE A 668 -37.90 13.87 -37.55
N PRO A 669 -37.45 13.06 -38.52
CA PRO A 669 -36.24 12.26 -38.36
C PRO A 669 -35.02 13.18 -38.37
N VAL A 670 -34.13 13.01 -37.39
CA VAL A 670 -32.87 13.75 -37.27
C VAL A 670 -31.70 12.79 -37.08
N ALA A 671 -30.57 13.09 -37.69
CA ALA A 671 -29.35 12.31 -37.52
C ALA A 671 -28.64 12.69 -36.21
N VAL A 672 -28.32 11.70 -35.38
CA VAL A 672 -27.63 11.87 -34.09
C VAL A 672 -26.49 10.85 -33.96
N TYR A 673 -25.46 11.17 -33.18
CA TYR A 673 -24.41 10.20 -32.83
C TYR A 673 -24.84 9.39 -31.60
N ASN A 674 -25.25 8.15 -31.84
CA ASN A 674 -25.60 7.22 -30.77
C ASN A 674 -24.35 6.53 -30.21
N GLY A 675 -24.37 6.31 -28.90
CA GLY A 675 -23.39 5.44 -28.24
C GLY A 675 -23.65 3.98 -28.53
N ILE A 676 -22.68 3.14 -28.18
CA ILE A 676 -22.77 1.69 -28.29
C ILE A 676 -22.55 1.09 -26.91
N THR A 677 -23.29 0.03 -26.59
CA THR A 677 -23.03 -0.73 -25.37
C THR A 677 -21.63 -1.33 -25.44
N MET A 678 -20.74 -0.87 -24.57
CA MET A 678 -19.38 -1.38 -24.41
C MET A 678 -19.20 -1.87 -22.97
N PRO A 679 -18.31 -2.84 -22.71
CA PRO A 679 -18.09 -3.39 -21.37
C PRO A 679 -17.22 -2.44 -20.54
N PHE A 680 -17.68 -1.20 -20.36
CA PHE A 680 -17.04 -0.18 -19.54
C PHE A 680 -18.00 0.25 -18.43
N ASP A 681 -17.42 0.58 -17.29
CA ASP A 681 -18.15 1.12 -16.15
C ASP A 681 -18.27 2.65 -16.31
N GLN A 682 -19.50 3.12 -16.46
CA GLN A 682 -19.78 4.56 -16.58
C GLN A 682 -19.35 5.34 -15.33
N GLY A 683 -19.61 4.80 -14.14
CA GLY A 683 -19.26 5.42 -12.86
C GLY A 683 -17.75 5.53 -12.69
N ALA A 684 -17.00 4.53 -13.15
CA ALA A 684 -15.54 4.58 -13.11
C ALA A 684 -14.95 5.70 -13.98
N TYR A 685 -15.47 5.91 -15.19
CA TYR A 685 -14.97 6.89 -16.16
C TYR A 685 -15.46 8.33 -15.94
N LEU A 686 -16.68 8.50 -15.44
CA LEU A 686 -17.27 9.82 -15.19
C LEU A 686 -17.05 10.28 -13.75
N ASN A 687 -17.20 9.36 -12.78
CA ASN A 687 -17.29 9.62 -11.35
C ASN A 687 -16.05 9.15 -10.55
N GLY A 688 -15.05 8.56 -11.22
CA GLY A 688 -13.83 8.07 -10.55
C GLY A 688 -14.07 6.92 -9.56
N GLN A 689 -15.22 6.26 -9.65
CA GLN A 689 -15.55 5.09 -8.83
C GLN A 689 -14.63 3.91 -9.18
N LEU A 690 -14.54 2.94 -8.27
CA LEU A 690 -13.82 1.71 -8.57
C LEU A 690 -14.56 0.95 -9.68
N PRO A 691 -13.86 0.45 -10.71
CA PRO A 691 -14.51 -0.20 -11.83
C PRO A 691 -15.09 -1.57 -11.43
N GLU A 692 -16.40 -1.74 -11.63
CA GLU A 692 -17.10 -2.97 -11.29
C GLU A 692 -16.88 -4.08 -12.35
N PRO A 693 -16.66 -5.34 -11.93
CA PRO A 693 -16.56 -6.46 -12.86
C PRO A 693 -17.85 -6.67 -13.65
N GLY A 694 -17.75 -6.82 -14.98
CA GLY A 694 -18.90 -7.11 -15.85
C GLY A 694 -19.81 -5.91 -16.15
N ALA A 695 -19.48 -4.71 -15.66
CA ALA A 695 -20.22 -3.49 -15.97
C ALA A 695 -20.21 -3.19 -17.48
N SER A 696 -21.31 -2.62 -17.98
CA SER A 696 -21.42 -2.15 -19.36
C SER A 696 -22.23 -0.87 -19.43
N ALA A 697 -21.90 -0.02 -20.39
CA ALA A 697 -22.53 1.28 -20.56
C ALA A 697 -22.60 1.66 -22.05
N VAL A 698 -23.59 2.48 -22.40
CA VAL A 698 -23.74 3.05 -23.74
C VAL A 698 -22.82 4.27 -23.85
N MET A 699 -21.70 4.10 -24.54
CA MET A 699 -20.62 5.10 -24.60
C MET A 699 -20.13 5.31 -26.03
N ILE A 700 -19.40 6.40 -26.25
CA ILE A 700 -18.67 6.71 -27.48
C ILE A 700 -17.18 6.79 -27.15
N ALA A 701 -16.34 6.04 -27.87
CA ALA A 701 -14.89 6.14 -27.76
C ALA A 701 -14.33 7.19 -28.73
N GLU A 702 -13.47 8.07 -28.23
CA GLU A 702 -12.79 9.12 -29.01
C GLU A 702 -11.28 8.97 -28.91
N THR A 703 -10.56 9.13 -30.02
CA THR A 703 -9.09 9.06 -30.02
C THR A 703 -8.50 10.34 -29.42
N ILE A 704 -7.49 10.17 -28.57
CA ILE A 704 -6.77 11.25 -27.89
C ILE A 704 -5.38 11.38 -28.52
N GLY A 705 -5.06 12.58 -28.99
CA GLY A 705 -3.75 12.91 -29.55
C GLY A 705 -3.41 12.13 -30.82
N GLU A 706 -2.15 12.24 -31.24
CA GLU A 706 -1.61 11.51 -32.38
C GLU A 706 -1.31 10.05 -32.02
N ARG A 707 -1.27 9.22 -33.07
CA ARG A 707 -0.90 7.81 -32.92
C ARG A 707 0.60 7.69 -32.65
N PHE A 708 0.93 6.73 -31.80
CA PHE A 708 2.28 6.32 -31.49
C PHE A 708 2.69 5.18 -32.42
N ASP A 709 3.59 5.44 -33.37
CA ASP A 709 4.05 4.42 -34.34
C ASP A 709 4.84 3.29 -33.69
N SER A 710 4.86 2.12 -34.33
CA SER A 710 5.70 1.00 -33.92
C SER A 710 7.18 1.38 -33.97
N SER A 711 7.94 1.00 -32.95
CA SER A 711 9.39 1.20 -32.95
C SER A 711 10.09 0.12 -33.78
N SER A 712 10.93 0.50 -34.74
CA SER A 712 11.76 -0.41 -35.53
C SER A 712 13.13 -0.67 -34.90
N ALA A 713 13.40 -0.13 -33.70
CA ALA A 713 14.66 -0.36 -33.02
C ALA A 713 14.84 -1.88 -32.83
N GLU A 714 16.00 -2.40 -33.25
CA GLU A 714 16.39 -3.79 -33.03
C GLU A 714 15.98 -4.21 -31.62
N VAL A 715 15.35 -5.39 -31.51
CA VAL A 715 14.96 -6.03 -30.25
C VAL A 715 16.18 -6.06 -29.34
N GLY A 716 16.39 -4.97 -28.60
CA GLY A 716 17.52 -4.82 -27.72
C GLY A 716 17.37 -5.89 -26.68
N GLN A 717 18.44 -6.63 -26.40
CA GLN A 717 18.49 -7.66 -25.36
C GLN A 717 18.13 -7.13 -23.95
N HIS A 718 17.80 -5.85 -23.81
CA HIS A 718 17.54 -5.15 -22.56
C HIS A 718 16.09 -4.66 -22.52
N GLN A 719 15.40 -5.06 -21.45
CA GLN A 719 14.05 -4.60 -21.10
C GLN A 719 14.02 -3.07 -20.98
N PRO A 720 13.07 -2.37 -21.63
CA PRO A 720 13.02 -0.91 -21.61
C PRO A 720 12.66 -0.39 -20.21
N PRO A 721 13.28 0.72 -19.75
CA PRO A 721 12.93 1.34 -18.48
C PRO A 721 11.55 1.99 -18.56
N THR A 722 10.49 1.20 -18.30
CA THR A 722 9.09 1.56 -18.63
C THR A 722 8.65 2.89 -18.03
N SER A 723 9.08 3.22 -16.81
CA SER A 723 8.75 4.49 -16.12
C SER A 723 9.40 5.74 -16.75
N PHE A 724 10.47 5.57 -17.53
CA PHE A 724 11.29 6.65 -18.10
C PHE A 724 11.46 6.55 -19.61
N SER A 725 10.79 5.61 -20.26
CA SER A 725 10.88 5.47 -21.71
C SER A 725 10.26 6.69 -22.41
N LYS A 726 10.73 6.95 -23.63
CA LYS A 726 10.14 8.01 -24.47
C LYS A 726 8.66 7.73 -24.72
N ARG A 727 8.29 6.44 -24.88
CA ARG A 727 6.91 6.02 -25.09
C ARG A 727 6.03 6.37 -23.91
N SER A 728 6.39 5.94 -22.70
CA SER A 728 5.55 6.17 -21.51
C SER A 728 5.45 7.66 -21.17
N THR A 729 6.54 8.40 -21.38
CA THR A 729 6.56 9.87 -21.23
C THR A 729 5.59 10.53 -22.22
N GLY A 730 5.66 10.16 -23.51
CA GLY A 730 4.74 10.70 -24.53
C GLY A 730 3.27 10.35 -24.26
N ILE A 731 2.98 9.13 -23.79
CA ILE A 731 1.62 8.73 -23.38
C ILE A 731 1.14 9.63 -22.23
N ALA A 732 1.95 9.78 -21.19
CA ALA A 732 1.60 10.58 -20.02
C ALA A 732 1.38 12.06 -20.38
N GLU A 733 2.25 12.65 -21.20
CA GLU A 733 2.12 14.04 -21.69
C GLU A 733 0.88 14.24 -22.56
N THR A 734 0.56 13.28 -23.43
CA THR A 734 -0.64 13.34 -24.28
C THR A 734 -1.90 13.35 -23.44
N ILE A 735 -1.97 12.48 -22.43
CA ILE A 735 -3.11 12.40 -21.51
C ILE A 735 -3.20 13.66 -20.63
N THR A 736 -2.09 14.13 -20.06
CA THR A 736 -2.13 15.34 -19.19
C THR A 736 -2.44 16.62 -19.96
N THR A 737 -2.26 16.62 -21.28
CA THR A 737 -2.59 17.74 -22.16
C THR A 737 -4.02 17.67 -22.68
N SER A 738 -4.49 16.49 -23.07
CA SER A 738 -5.75 16.33 -23.80
C SER A 738 -6.90 15.76 -22.97
N LEU A 739 -6.59 15.06 -21.86
CA LEU A 739 -7.54 14.41 -20.97
C LEU A 739 -7.10 14.54 -19.50
N PHE A 740 -6.72 15.75 -19.09
CA PHE A 740 -6.40 16.00 -17.69
C PHE A 740 -7.62 15.69 -16.80
N TYR A 741 -7.38 15.17 -15.58
CA TYR A 741 -8.46 14.63 -14.74
C TYR A 741 -9.49 15.68 -14.29
N VAL A 742 -9.17 16.97 -14.43
CA VAL A 742 -10.08 18.10 -14.23
C VAL A 742 -10.20 18.91 -15.51
N ASN A 743 -11.36 19.53 -15.71
CA ASN A 743 -11.49 20.61 -16.67
C ASN A 743 -10.89 21.89 -16.05
N GLU A 744 -9.82 22.41 -16.65
CA GLU A 744 -9.02 23.49 -16.10
C GLU A 744 -9.76 24.82 -16.05
N ASP A 745 -10.49 25.16 -17.12
CA ASP A 745 -11.28 26.40 -17.19
C ASP A 745 -12.38 26.41 -16.13
N ALA A 746 -13.04 25.26 -15.95
CA ALA A 746 -14.09 25.10 -14.97
C ALA A 746 -13.53 25.13 -13.54
N LEU A 747 -12.39 24.48 -13.27
CA LEU A 747 -11.71 24.56 -11.98
C LEU A 747 -11.23 25.99 -11.68
N PHE A 748 -10.66 26.68 -12.67
CA PHE A 748 -10.24 28.06 -12.54
C PHE A 748 -11.40 28.97 -12.21
N ALA A 749 -12.52 28.86 -12.93
CA ALA A 749 -13.72 29.65 -12.67
C ALA A 749 -14.27 29.42 -11.25
N HIS A 750 -14.27 28.17 -10.79
CA HIS A 750 -14.66 27.81 -9.43
C HIS A 750 -13.73 28.44 -8.38
N CYS A 751 -12.42 28.23 -8.51
CA CYS A 751 -11.41 28.75 -7.58
C CYS A 751 -11.30 30.28 -7.60
N LYS A 752 -11.59 30.91 -8.75
CA LYS A 752 -11.69 32.36 -8.88
C LYS A 752 -12.90 32.88 -8.13
N SER A 753 -14.06 32.22 -8.26
CA SER A 753 -15.34 32.60 -7.64
C SER A 753 -15.70 34.07 -7.90
N LEU A 754 -16.53 34.32 -8.91
CA LEU A 754 -16.94 35.70 -9.24
C LEU A 754 -17.62 36.38 -8.04
N THR A 755 -17.26 37.65 -7.81
CA THR A 755 -17.93 38.49 -6.82
C THR A 755 -19.19 39.11 -7.41
N GLN A 756 -20.12 39.52 -6.55
CA GLN A 756 -21.31 40.25 -7.00
C GLN A 756 -20.95 41.54 -7.75
N VAL A 757 -19.84 42.18 -7.38
CA VAL A 757 -19.30 43.37 -8.05
C VAL A 757 -18.89 43.09 -9.50
N GLU A 758 -18.17 41.99 -9.74
CA GLU A 758 -17.75 41.57 -11.09
C GLU A 758 -18.96 41.24 -11.97
N ILE A 759 -19.97 40.55 -11.39
CA ILE A 759 -21.24 40.25 -12.06
C ILE A 759 -21.96 41.55 -12.44
N ASP A 760 -22.00 42.50 -11.51
CA ASP A 760 -22.69 43.77 -11.65
C ASP A 760 -22.05 44.75 -12.64
N ASN A 761 -20.75 44.62 -12.89
CA ASN A 761 -19.99 45.37 -13.88
C ASN A 761 -20.17 44.85 -15.31
N GLY A 762 -21.01 43.83 -15.50
CA GLY A 762 -21.26 43.25 -16.81
C GLY A 762 -20.06 42.47 -17.32
N ALA A 763 -19.33 41.75 -16.44
CA ALA A 763 -18.39 40.71 -16.87
C ALA A 763 -19.13 39.78 -17.86
N PRO A 764 -18.91 39.90 -19.18
CA PRO A 764 -19.78 39.29 -20.17
C PRO A 764 -19.56 37.77 -20.16
N GLY A 765 -20.64 36.98 -20.25
CA GLY A 765 -20.60 35.54 -20.55
C GLY A 765 -20.24 34.61 -19.41
N ALA A 766 -19.56 35.08 -18.36
CA ALA A 766 -19.02 34.19 -17.34
C ALA A 766 -20.09 33.46 -16.50
N LEU A 767 -21.28 34.03 -16.25
CA LEU A 767 -22.32 33.34 -15.48
C LEU A 767 -23.10 32.29 -16.30
N GLU A 768 -23.29 32.47 -17.61
CA GLU A 768 -23.95 31.47 -18.46
C GLU A 768 -23.00 30.33 -18.83
N GLU A 769 -21.72 30.61 -19.06
CA GLU A 769 -20.70 29.56 -19.25
C GLU A 769 -20.41 28.80 -17.95
N VAL A 770 -20.29 29.50 -16.82
CA VAL A 770 -20.01 28.86 -15.52
C VAL A 770 -21.24 28.12 -15.00
N SER A 771 -22.48 28.59 -15.16
CA SER A 771 -23.67 27.83 -14.72
C SER A 771 -23.99 26.60 -15.56
N SER A 772 -23.73 26.63 -16.88
CA SER A 772 -23.90 25.45 -17.75
C SER A 772 -22.79 24.41 -17.56
N PHE A 773 -21.56 24.83 -17.21
CA PHE A 773 -20.45 23.94 -16.87
C PHE A 773 -20.45 23.47 -15.40
N LEU A 774 -20.96 24.26 -14.45
CA LEU A 774 -20.99 23.94 -13.02
C LEU A 774 -21.84 22.72 -12.67
N ILE A 775 -22.85 22.40 -13.48
CA ILE A 775 -23.68 21.20 -13.29
C ILE A 775 -22.88 19.91 -13.54
N HIS A 776 -21.72 19.98 -14.21
CA HIS A 776 -20.86 18.83 -14.53
C HIS A 776 -19.45 18.94 -13.92
N LEU A 777 -19.25 19.92 -13.03
CA LEU A 777 -17.96 20.11 -12.38
C LEU A 777 -17.76 19.02 -11.32
N THR A 778 -16.98 18.02 -11.71
CA THR A 778 -16.30 17.00 -10.90
C THR A 778 -17.07 15.71 -10.58
N PRO A 779 -16.36 14.56 -10.54
CA PRO A 779 -16.89 13.20 -10.36
C PRO A 779 -17.67 12.91 -9.04
N TRP A 780 -17.98 13.90 -8.20
CA TRP A 780 -18.28 13.70 -6.78
C TRP A 780 -19.66 14.28 -6.34
N PRO A 781 -20.56 13.48 -5.74
CA PRO A 781 -21.95 13.87 -5.40
C PRO A 781 -22.13 15.04 -4.42
N GLU A 782 -21.08 15.46 -3.72
CA GLU A 782 -21.18 16.49 -2.66
C GLU A 782 -21.46 17.90 -3.19
N ILE A 783 -21.23 18.16 -4.47
CA ILE A 783 -21.44 19.48 -5.08
C ILE A 783 -22.88 19.63 -5.61
N GLU A 784 -23.54 18.53 -6.01
CA GLU A 784 -24.99 18.55 -6.33
C GLU A 784 -25.82 18.97 -5.10
N ASN A 785 -25.43 18.52 -3.90
CA ASN A 785 -26.09 18.89 -2.64
C ASN A 785 -25.94 20.37 -2.29
N ILE A 786 -24.86 21.02 -2.73
CA ILE A 786 -24.64 22.47 -2.54
C ILE A 786 -25.57 23.30 -3.44
N LEU A 787 -25.89 22.79 -4.63
CA LEU A 787 -26.78 23.45 -5.60
C LEU A 787 -28.27 23.22 -5.29
N SER A 788 -28.62 22.19 -4.53
CA SER A 788 -30.00 21.83 -4.16
C SER A 788 -30.66 22.69 -3.06
N GLY A 789 -29.90 23.53 -2.37
CA GLY A 789 -30.44 24.52 -1.42
C GLY A 789 -30.95 23.97 -0.08
N GLU A 790 -30.61 22.73 0.31
CA GLU A 790 -30.95 22.20 1.64
C GLU A 790 -30.05 22.80 2.74
N LYS A 791 -30.64 23.69 3.55
CA LYS A 791 -29.96 24.46 4.61
C LYS A 791 -29.38 23.61 5.77
N ALA A 792 -29.68 22.32 5.87
CA ALA A 792 -29.30 21.49 7.01
C ALA A 792 -27.85 20.93 6.97
N LEU A 793 -27.14 21.03 5.84
CA LEU A 793 -25.76 20.53 5.69
C LEU A 793 -24.72 21.62 5.31
N MET A 794 -25.08 22.89 5.45
CA MET A 794 -24.23 24.07 5.15
C MET A 794 -23.01 24.29 6.08
N ARG A 795 -22.43 23.24 6.66
CA ARG A 795 -21.14 23.31 7.39
C ARG A 795 -19.97 22.59 6.68
N GLY A 796 -20.20 21.96 5.52
CA GLY A 796 -19.19 21.08 4.88
C GLY A 796 -18.63 21.50 3.51
N GLY A 797 -18.95 22.68 2.96
CA GLY A 797 -18.70 23.03 1.55
C GLY A 797 -17.28 23.43 1.11
N ALA A 798 -16.20 22.92 1.70
CA ALA A 798 -14.81 23.28 1.32
C ALA A 798 -13.80 22.10 1.39
N ILE A 799 -14.30 20.87 1.19
CA ILE A 799 -13.61 19.67 1.63
C ILE A 799 -13.34 18.64 0.48
N GLY A 800 -13.93 18.79 -0.70
CA GLY A 800 -14.02 17.73 -1.72
C GLY A 800 -12.73 17.16 -2.35
N LEU A 801 -11.61 17.89 -2.43
CA LEU A 801 -10.39 17.33 -3.07
C LEU A 801 -9.45 16.62 -2.08
N ALA A 802 -9.45 17.05 -0.82
CA ALA A 802 -8.58 16.47 0.22
C ALA A 802 -9.26 15.35 1.03
N LEU A 803 -10.60 15.30 1.03
CA LEU A 803 -11.35 14.31 1.80
C LEU A 803 -11.84 13.13 0.96
N TYR A 804 -11.66 13.16 -0.36
CA TYR A 804 -12.01 12.07 -1.27
C TYR A 804 -10.82 11.32 -1.88
N MET A 805 -9.61 11.78 -1.59
CA MET A 805 -8.47 10.86 -1.42
C MET A 805 -8.63 10.10 -0.09
N ILE A 806 -9.80 9.46 0.13
CA ILE A 806 -10.01 8.58 1.28
C ILE A 806 -9.08 7.38 1.09
N PRO A 807 -8.11 7.15 1.98
CA PRO A 807 -7.53 5.82 2.11
C PRO A 807 -8.66 4.90 2.58
N TYR A 808 -8.71 3.64 2.14
CA TYR A 808 -9.75 2.62 2.48
C TYR A 808 -11.00 2.72 1.56
N VAL A 809 -11.39 1.73 0.76
CA VAL A 809 -11.69 0.32 1.10
C VAL A 809 -11.28 -0.68 -0.02
N GLY A 810 -10.72 -0.21 -1.15
CA GLY A 810 -10.31 -1.09 -2.26
C GLY A 810 -8.84 -1.55 -2.22
N PRO A 811 -8.47 -2.69 -2.87
CA PRO A 811 -7.10 -3.20 -2.95
C PRO A 811 -6.07 -2.14 -3.40
N ALA A 812 -6.38 -1.38 -4.47
CA ALA A 812 -5.55 -0.29 -5.01
C ALA A 812 -5.28 0.87 -4.04
N GLY A 813 -6.21 1.14 -3.12
CA GLY A 813 -6.02 2.13 -2.05
C GLY A 813 -4.94 1.71 -1.04
N LYS A 814 -4.68 0.40 -0.88
CA LYS A 814 -3.63 -0.12 0.01
C LYS A 814 -2.24 0.16 -0.53
N LEU A 815 -2.04 0.13 -1.85
CA LEU A 815 -0.76 0.49 -2.49
C LEU A 815 -0.43 1.99 -2.35
N LEU A 816 -1.43 2.87 -2.54
CA LEU A 816 -1.28 4.32 -2.31
C LEU A 816 -1.08 4.67 -0.83
N ALA A 817 -1.89 4.10 0.06
CA ALA A 817 -1.73 4.32 1.49
C ALA A 817 -0.39 3.75 1.99
N GLY A 818 0.05 2.61 1.45
CA GLY A 818 1.36 2.02 1.70
C GLY A 818 2.48 2.95 1.29
N THR A 819 2.52 3.39 0.02
CA THR A 819 3.53 4.36 -0.47
C THR A 819 3.50 5.70 0.28
N ALA A 820 2.32 6.29 0.51
CA ALA A 820 2.20 7.55 1.23
C ALA A 820 2.61 7.42 2.71
N LYS A 821 2.16 6.37 3.42
CA LYS A 821 2.58 6.08 4.81
C LYS A 821 4.07 5.83 4.88
N VAL A 822 4.62 5.04 3.96
CA VAL A 822 6.05 4.72 3.90
C VAL A 822 6.85 6.01 3.69
N VAL A 823 6.54 6.80 2.66
CA VAL A 823 7.42 7.93 2.31
C VAL A 823 7.21 9.16 3.22
N THR A 824 6.00 9.44 3.72
CA THR A 824 5.79 10.51 4.73
C THR A 824 6.45 10.18 6.07
N ARG A 825 6.57 8.89 6.40
CA ARG A 825 7.22 8.42 7.63
C ARG A 825 8.74 8.27 7.45
N LEU A 826 9.24 7.91 6.27
CA LEU A 826 10.66 7.78 5.94
C LEU A 826 11.39 9.14 5.78
N GLY A 827 11.18 10.11 6.68
CA GLY A 827 11.95 11.35 6.71
C GLY A 827 13.44 11.05 6.52
N LYS A 828 14.04 11.56 5.43
CA LYS A 828 15.41 11.27 4.95
C LYS A 828 15.74 9.75 4.94
N SER A 829 15.45 9.09 3.82
CA SER A 829 15.92 7.72 3.52
C SER A 829 17.42 7.57 3.82
N LEU A 830 17.86 6.44 4.38
CA LEU A 830 19.28 6.13 4.65
C LEU A 830 20.16 6.11 3.39
N ILE A 831 19.53 6.00 2.22
CA ILE A 831 20.25 6.14 0.94
C ILE A 831 20.42 7.63 0.57
N THR A 832 19.65 8.54 1.20
CA THR A 832 19.61 9.99 0.95
C THR A 832 20.32 10.88 1.98
N SER A 833 20.94 10.34 3.05
CA SER A 833 21.72 11.18 3.97
C SER A 833 23.02 11.60 3.29
N GLY A 834 23.12 12.88 2.95
CA GLY A 834 24.24 13.46 2.22
C GLY A 834 25.54 13.51 3.04
N SER A 835 26.26 12.40 3.05
CA SER A 835 27.73 12.41 3.08
C SER A 835 28.18 11.59 1.87
N LYS A 836 29.00 12.18 0.99
CA LYS A 836 29.60 11.50 -0.16
C LYS A 836 30.58 10.36 0.23
N VAL A 837 30.51 9.87 1.48
CA VAL A 837 31.39 8.86 2.06
C VAL A 837 30.58 7.99 3.02
N GLN A 838 29.83 7.01 2.52
CA GLN A 838 29.51 5.73 3.21
C GLN A 838 28.60 4.82 2.38
N VAL A 839 27.64 5.35 1.61
CA VAL A 839 26.70 4.53 0.82
C VAL A 839 27.41 3.72 -0.26
N SER A 840 28.33 4.33 -1.03
CA SER A 840 29.15 3.59 -2.00
C SER A 840 30.04 2.55 -1.31
N LYS A 841 30.63 2.84 -0.14
CA LYS A 841 31.37 1.82 0.63
C LYS A 841 30.47 0.69 1.14
N LEU A 842 29.26 0.99 1.63
CA LEU A 842 28.29 0.01 2.10
C LEU A 842 27.74 -0.85 0.95
N LEU A 843 27.47 -0.23 -0.20
CA LEU A 843 27.06 -0.88 -1.44
C LEU A 843 28.19 -1.70 -2.07
N ILE A 844 29.44 -1.24 -2.02
CA ILE A 844 30.63 -1.99 -2.45
C ILE A 844 30.93 -3.12 -1.48
N THR A 845 30.78 -2.91 -0.16
CA THR A 845 30.97 -3.95 0.86
C THR A 845 29.87 -5.03 0.73
N ALA A 846 28.63 -4.64 0.46
CA ALA A 846 27.55 -5.55 0.14
C ALA A 846 27.74 -6.20 -1.25
N GLY A 847 28.19 -5.45 -2.26
CA GLY A 847 28.31 -5.90 -3.65
C GLY A 847 29.49 -6.82 -3.93
N THR A 848 30.63 -6.62 -3.27
CA THR A 848 31.81 -7.51 -3.36
C THR A 848 31.58 -8.87 -2.69
N THR A 849 30.61 -8.96 -1.78
CA THR A 849 30.26 -10.17 -1.01
C THR A 849 28.98 -10.85 -1.48
N LEU A 850 28.05 -10.11 -2.09
CA LEU A 850 26.94 -10.65 -2.91
C LEU A 850 27.44 -11.33 -4.20
N LYS A 851 28.77 -11.41 -4.41
CA LYS A 851 29.34 -12.05 -5.59
C LYS A 851 28.93 -13.53 -5.76
N ASP A 852 28.56 -14.18 -4.65
CA ASP A 852 28.24 -15.60 -4.59
C ASP A 852 26.82 -15.92 -4.07
N ALA A 853 25.96 -14.92 -3.87
CA ALA A 853 24.66 -15.10 -3.20
C ALA A 853 23.48 -15.02 -4.18
N PRO A 854 22.74 -16.13 -4.41
CA PRO A 854 21.47 -16.07 -5.12
C PRO A 854 20.43 -15.31 -4.30
N LEU A 855 19.51 -14.70 -5.03
CA LEU A 855 18.37 -13.92 -4.57
C LEU A 855 17.55 -14.62 -3.49
N ILE A 856 17.29 -13.88 -2.40
CA ILE A 856 16.34 -14.22 -1.34
C ILE A 856 16.69 -15.57 -0.69
N MET A 857 17.75 -15.56 0.12
CA MET A 857 17.88 -16.35 1.36
C MET A 857 19.23 -15.97 1.96
N ILE A 858 19.23 -15.28 3.10
CA ILE A 858 20.45 -14.99 3.84
C ILE A 858 20.92 -16.32 4.46
N ARG A 859 21.57 -17.17 3.66
CA ARG A 859 22.33 -18.31 4.14
C ARG A 859 23.80 -18.18 3.74
N GLN A 860 24.62 -18.05 4.79
CA GLN A 860 25.99 -18.55 4.90
C GLN A 860 27.13 -17.80 4.16
N ALA A 861 27.18 -16.46 4.26
CA ALA A 861 28.45 -15.73 4.20
C ALA A 861 28.86 -15.26 5.62
N PRO A 862 29.89 -15.84 6.28
CA PRO A 862 30.09 -15.76 7.73
C PRO A 862 30.18 -14.33 8.32
N ASP A 863 30.85 -13.41 7.63
CA ASP A 863 31.26 -12.14 8.25
C ASP A 863 30.17 -11.06 8.20
N MET A 864 29.44 -10.96 7.08
CA MET A 864 28.36 -9.98 6.91
C MET A 864 27.02 -10.48 7.44
N THR A 865 26.75 -11.78 7.41
CA THR A 865 25.58 -12.33 8.11
C THR A 865 25.70 -12.12 9.61
N SER A 866 26.89 -12.28 10.19
CA SER A 866 27.17 -11.94 11.59
C SER A 866 26.85 -10.47 11.90
N LYS A 867 27.35 -9.52 11.10
CA LYS A 867 27.06 -8.09 11.30
C LYS A 867 25.59 -7.74 11.08
N ALA A 868 24.95 -8.30 10.05
CA ALA A 868 23.54 -8.07 9.78
C ALA A 868 22.66 -8.59 10.92
N MET A 869 22.92 -9.82 11.40
CA MET A 869 22.23 -10.40 12.55
C MET A 869 22.48 -9.61 13.84
N THR A 870 23.71 -9.12 14.03
CA THR A 870 24.07 -8.28 15.18
C THR A 870 23.33 -6.94 15.14
N GLY A 871 23.29 -6.28 13.98
CA GLY A 871 22.54 -5.04 13.77
C GLY A 871 21.04 -5.22 14.02
N VAL A 872 20.43 -6.26 13.46
CA VAL A 872 19.02 -6.60 13.74
C VAL A 872 18.81 -6.84 15.23
N SER A 873 19.64 -7.67 15.87
CA SER A 873 19.56 -7.91 17.31
C SER A 873 19.65 -6.63 18.14
N GLN A 874 20.60 -5.75 17.85
CA GLN A 874 20.74 -4.46 18.54
C GLN A 874 19.53 -3.55 18.35
N PHE A 875 18.95 -3.52 17.15
CA PHE A 875 17.72 -2.76 16.88
C PHE A 875 16.56 -3.28 17.74
N VAL A 876 16.37 -4.60 17.74
CA VAL A 876 15.34 -5.28 18.52
C VAL A 876 15.47 -4.95 20.00
N VAL A 877 16.68 -5.11 20.56
CA VAL A 877 16.97 -4.83 21.99
C VAL A 877 16.71 -3.37 22.36
N LYS A 878 17.08 -2.42 21.49
CA LYS A 878 17.09 -0.99 21.83
C LYS A 878 15.77 -0.27 21.56
N HIS A 879 15.07 -0.65 20.49
CA HIS A 879 13.96 0.14 19.94
C HIS A 879 12.64 -0.57 19.89
N VAL A 880 12.65 -1.87 20.17
CA VAL A 880 11.44 -2.61 20.42
C VAL A 880 11.29 -2.82 21.92
N THR A 881 10.72 -1.79 22.56
CA THR A 881 10.30 -1.83 23.95
C THR A 881 9.16 -2.84 24.12
N TRP A 882 9.49 -4.10 24.39
CA TRP A 882 8.64 -5.20 24.92
C TRP A 882 7.23 -5.47 24.31
N LYS A 883 6.68 -4.67 23.38
CA LYS A 883 5.23 -4.64 23.09
C LYS A 883 4.76 -5.34 21.83
N PHE A 884 5.66 -5.86 21.02
CA PHE A 884 5.28 -6.57 19.79
C PHE A 884 6.24 -7.71 19.47
N LEU A 885 7.53 -7.49 19.77
CA LEU A 885 8.60 -8.40 19.43
C LEU A 885 9.03 -9.27 20.62
N ALA A 886 9.05 -8.75 21.85
CA ALA A 886 9.49 -9.54 23.00
C ALA A 886 8.56 -10.72 23.36
N ILE A 887 7.29 -10.68 22.94
CA ILE A 887 6.30 -11.68 23.37
C ILE A 887 6.36 -12.96 22.52
N ARG A 888 6.83 -12.88 21.27
CA ARG A 888 7.20 -14.09 20.51
C ARG A 888 8.71 -14.34 20.46
N ILE A 889 9.51 -13.29 20.46
CA ILE A 889 10.93 -13.36 20.09
C ILE A 889 11.85 -13.44 21.31
N GLY A 890 11.36 -13.22 22.53
CA GLY A 890 12.14 -13.39 23.76
C GLY A 890 12.66 -14.82 24.00
N ILE A 891 11.92 -15.83 23.52
CA ILE A 891 12.34 -17.24 23.59
C ILE A 891 13.20 -17.61 22.36
N GLY A 892 12.90 -17.06 21.18
CA GLY A 892 13.61 -17.36 19.93
C GLY A 892 14.99 -16.69 19.78
N LEU A 893 15.14 -15.42 20.17
CA LEU A 893 16.42 -14.68 20.02
C LEU A 893 17.52 -15.27 20.91
N SER A 894 17.16 -15.75 22.11
CA SER A 894 18.09 -16.43 23.02
C SER A 894 18.52 -17.78 22.45
N ARG A 895 17.61 -18.59 21.92
CA ARG A 895 17.93 -19.90 21.29
C ARG A 895 18.77 -19.76 20.03
N ARG A 896 18.50 -18.77 19.15
CA ARG A 896 19.28 -18.51 17.92
C ARG A 896 20.66 -17.94 18.21
N LEU A 897 20.78 -16.98 19.14
CA LEU A 897 22.09 -16.47 19.58
C LEU A 897 22.90 -17.54 20.29
N VAL A 898 22.29 -18.33 21.18
CA VAL A 898 22.95 -19.47 21.84
C VAL A 898 23.39 -20.50 20.81
N ALA A 899 22.54 -20.93 19.87
CA ALA A 899 22.92 -21.92 18.85
C ALA A 899 24.02 -21.42 17.90
N ILE A 900 23.97 -20.14 17.48
CA ILE A 900 25.02 -19.53 16.64
C ILE A 900 26.32 -19.38 17.44
N MET A 901 26.26 -18.91 18.68
CA MET A 901 27.42 -18.78 19.57
C MET A 901 28.03 -20.15 19.91
N SER A 902 27.21 -21.17 20.15
CA SER A 902 27.65 -22.55 20.38
C SER A 902 28.28 -23.16 19.12
N ARG A 903 27.73 -22.91 17.92
CA ARG A 903 28.33 -23.35 16.65
C ARG A 903 29.66 -22.65 16.38
N GLN A 904 29.76 -21.35 16.64
CA GLN A 904 31.00 -20.59 16.49
C GLN A 904 32.05 -21.01 17.52
N GLN A 905 31.67 -21.26 18.77
CA GLN A 905 32.57 -21.84 19.78
C GLN A 905 33.03 -23.25 19.41
N ALA A 906 32.14 -24.09 18.86
CA ALA A 906 32.49 -25.43 18.41
C ALA A 906 33.40 -25.42 17.16
N GLN A 907 33.23 -24.45 16.24
CA GLN A 907 34.11 -24.25 15.09
C GLN A 907 35.47 -23.67 15.49
N ALA A 908 35.50 -22.70 16.41
CA ALA A 908 36.74 -22.16 16.98
C ALA A 908 37.53 -23.24 17.73
N ALA A 909 36.85 -24.06 18.54
CA ALA A 909 37.47 -25.19 19.23
C ALA A 909 37.99 -26.27 18.28
N LYS A 910 37.33 -26.48 17.12
CA LYS A 910 37.82 -27.38 16.06
C LYS A 910 39.04 -26.81 15.32
N GLN A 911 39.06 -25.49 15.08
CA GLN A 911 40.19 -24.80 14.44
C GLN A 911 41.41 -24.68 15.36
N GLU A 912 41.22 -24.61 16.68
CA GLU A 912 42.32 -24.67 17.66
C GLU A 912 42.85 -26.09 17.88
N ALA A 913 42.06 -27.13 17.52
CA ALA A 913 42.44 -28.54 17.66
C ALA A 913 43.07 -29.16 16.39
N THR A 914 43.08 -28.44 15.27
CA THR A 914 43.75 -28.80 14.00
C THR A 914 44.92 -27.87 13.73
#